data_AF-A0A9D6EX91-F1
#
_entry.id   AF-A0A9D6EX91-F1
#
_cell.length_a   1.000
_cell.length_b   1.000
_cell.length_c   1.000
_cell.angle_alpha   90.00
_cell.angle_beta   90.00
_cell.angle_gamma   90.00
#
_symmetry.space_group_name_H-M   'P 1'
#
loop_
_entity.id
_entity.type
_entity.pdbx_description
1 polymer ?
#
loop_
_entity_poly.entity_id
_entity_poly.type
_entity_poly.pdbx_seq_one_letter_code
_entity_poly.pdbx_strand_id
1 'polypeptide(L)'
;MFARMRWFAFTLAFAALAAVPTIGQQKKQERFLGPIDVKVPHISTDKKVKYDYDIVFVRTPRKGDKARSSWTEIAHPAIMDAQGDLMLLHPDGSEERLVEGGADGSVTDPYVSFDGQWVYYSHLKGLKGTSQHGQPPFQGADIYKINVKTKKLIRLTHQEWTPNTGAARWSSDMRKNEKDKTWLNYGVLNMGPCPLPGGKLIFTSNRNAFKPPQHPSPCLQLFVMDDDGKNVEMIGHLNIGMALHPVILKDGRVIFSSLESQGLRSSILWGLWIINPDGTNWNPVISALLPGEGAPNAFHFQSQISSGHIIAEEYYNQNNSGFGGYYKLPPPTTEAYADPSAQGKARPYNFGSAYQGDPRNPPLRNGRFSNGLGKYSRLPFSPFGIESFTRFANFGEGPADPSIRDKRDSAAVGKFTHPSGAPDNHLLTCYTPGPANHQYAHYPMPDGGIYLIKDGTPIDEPAQMRLIKNDPKFNEQWPRAVVPYKRIFGVNEPVLRKPLANDGSLSRHLPEGTPYGLIGTSSFYKRESYPGGGVPEGSVTATYVGKGKNPYRGLDPFNTSENGASLNWVNQGADAGTYTNADIHAVRILVMEPTTDRHRGFKSGRRFYSHAQERLRILGEIPVRHFGEASAGPGKQPEDTSGHPDTSFLAKIPADVAFTFQTLDKHGMVLNMAQTWHQVRPGEIRNDCGGCHAHSQAPTPFEHSAAADKDYKIFDLTTRTPLLTTKAKDESKRQWDVKNETGLRYEKTVKNAEYHRDIKPLLDRSCVQCHSIKGKAAGELVLDDSKMMNVPNRGISVPGTYYRLALDSSAKFGRKPVIHNGQWRQTNASRYIRKFQSRRSLLTWKIYGQRTDGWTNDDFPTEKVPGDASTLTWKGKPIANTSQYRNLADLDYLPPSCPPSPPGGGVGGEGAKPLSDEEKRTFVRWIDLGCPIDLDYDPATPQAAGYGWMLDDNRPTLTVTEPRPNANAKLTRILVGMNDYYTGLDMKTFNVIADFAIDGIKPGDNLGSRFNVKSQGVWEYRLTAPIETLKVGTLTVSVRDRQGNVSRIVRTIRVGSR
;
A
#
# COMPACT_ATOMS: atom_id res chain seq x y z
N MET A 1 -64.95 6.70 47.26
CA MET A 1 -64.67 7.57 48.43
C MET A 1 -64.10 8.88 47.89
N PHE A 2 -64.77 9.99 48.19
CA PHE A 2 -64.43 11.41 47.99
C PHE A 2 -62.91 11.71 47.99
N ALA A 3 -62.33 12.75 47.37
CA ALA A 3 -62.79 13.86 46.52
C ALA A 3 -61.55 14.70 46.10
N ARG A 4 -61.79 15.62 45.15
CA ARG A 4 -61.02 16.80 44.65
C ARG A 4 -60.29 16.59 43.31
N MET A 5 -60.70 17.05 42.11
CA MET A 5 -61.70 18.04 41.64
C MET A 5 -61.51 19.46 42.24
N ARG A 6 -61.35 20.58 41.52
CA ARG A 6 -61.71 21.05 40.17
C ARG A 6 -60.88 22.34 39.87
N TRP A 7 -60.36 22.53 38.65
CA TRP A 7 -60.84 23.42 37.56
C TRP A 7 -60.13 24.78 37.46
N PHE A 8 -59.67 25.14 36.26
CA PHE A 8 -60.44 26.01 35.35
C PHE A 8 -60.03 25.79 33.89
N ALA A 9 -61.03 25.62 33.04
CA ALA A 9 -60.96 25.64 31.59
C ALA A 9 -62.22 26.37 31.06
N PHE A 10 -62.09 26.88 29.82
CA PHE A 10 -63.07 27.53 28.94
C PHE A 10 -63.30 29.05 29.16
N THR A 11 -63.32 29.92 28.13
CA THR A 11 -63.73 29.71 26.72
C THR A 11 -63.33 30.90 25.82
N LEU A 12 -63.10 30.62 24.52
CA LEU A 12 -63.30 31.47 23.30
C LEU A 12 -62.44 32.75 23.14
N ALA A 13 -61.85 33.09 21.98
CA ALA A 13 -62.37 33.07 20.60
C ALA A 13 -61.26 33.15 19.51
N PHE A 14 -61.64 32.85 18.26
CA PHE A 14 -60.88 32.74 17.00
C PHE A 14 -59.89 33.88 16.64
N ALA A 15 -58.67 33.51 16.20
CA ALA A 15 -58.01 33.89 14.94
C ALA A 15 -56.51 33.53 14.94
N ALA A 16 -56.08 32.61 14.08
CA ALA A 16 -54.78 32.67 13.38
C ALA A 16 -54.58 31.43 12.50
N LEU A 17 -54.48 31.68 11.20
CA LEU A 17 -53.94 30.76 10.21
C LEU A 17 -52.51 30.32 10.58
N ALA A 18 -52.22 29.05 10.31
CA ALA A 18 -50.95 28.48 9.84
C ALA A 18 -49.64 29.08 10.39
N ALA A 19 -49.02 28.37 11.32
CA ALA A 19 -47.57 28.31 11.45
C ALA A 19 -47.09 26.88 11.16
N VAL A 20 -46.99 26.56 9.86
CA VAL A 20 -46.14 25.46 9.38
C VAL A 20 -44.70 25.95 9.57
N PRO A 21 -43.79 25.18 10.19
CA PRO A 21 -42.39 25.57 10.24
C PRO A 21 -41.86 25.65 8.81
N THR A 22 -41.50 26.86 8.38
CA THR A 22 -40.88 27.11 7.08
C THR A 22 -39.63 26.25 6.93
N ILE A 23 -39.71 25.28 6.03
CA ILE A 23 -38.57 24.57 5.47
C ILE A 23 -37.70 25.60 4.73
N GLY A 24 -36.45 25.74 5.15
CA GLY A 24 -35.34 26.11 4.26
C GLY A 24 -35.02 27.60 4.10
N GLN A 25 -34.60 28.29 5.16
CA GLN A 25 -33.55 29.31 4.96
C GLN A 25 -32.23 28.56 4.69
N GLN A 26 -31.82 28.46 3.42
CA GLN A 26 -30.43 28.13 3.08
C GLN A 26 -29.54 29.13 3.81
N LYS A 27 -28.77 28.66 4.81
CA LYS A 27 -27.73 29.47 5.45
C LYS A 27 -26.83 30.01 4.33
N LYS A 28 -26.82 31.33 4.13
CA LYS A 28 -26.05 31.98 3.06
C LYS A 28 -24.59 31.52 3.21
N GLN A 29 -24.03 30.95 2.14
CA GLN A 29 -22.67 30.39 2.17
C GLN A 29 -21.67 31.48 2.59
N GLU A 30 -20.87 31.19 3.62
CA GLU A 30 -19.88 32.12 4.15
C GLU A 30 -18.85 32.50 3.08
N ARG A 31 -18.49 33.80 3.03
CA ARG A 31 -17.49 34.34 2.11
C ARG A 31 -16.35 35.00 2.88
N PHE A 32 -15.12 34.60 2.55
CA PHE A 32 -13.86 35.14 3.05
C PHE A 32 -13.40 36.28 2.14
N LEU A 33 -14.08 37.44 2.24
CA LEU A 33 -13.88 38.59 1.35
C LEU A 33 -12.66 39.46 1.73
N GLY A 34 -12.28 39.46 3.01
CA GLY A 34 -11.21 40.32 3.53
C GLY A 34 -9.81 39.90 3.05
N PRO A 35 -8.83 40.83 3.09
CA PRO A 35 -7.43 40.46 2.92
C PRO A 35 -7.00 39.44 4.00
N ILE A 36 -6.06 38.56 3.67
CA ILE A 36 -5.40 37.67 4.63
C ILE A 36 -4.14 38.36 5.13
N ASP A 37 -3.97 38.49 6.44
CA ASP A 37 -2.76 39.12 6.98
C ASP A 37 -1.57 38.14 6.92
N VAL A 38 -0.58 38.50 6.11
CA VAL A 38 0.64 37.71 5.88
C VAL A 38 1.81 38.19 6.74
N LYS A 39 1.65 39.26 7.54
CA LYS A 39 2.71 39.79 8.39
C LYS A 39 2.83 38.94 9.65
N VAL A 40 3.74 37.98 9.61
CA VAL A 40 3.99 37.12 10.77
C VAL A 40 4.82 37.88 11.82
N PRO A 41 4.30 38.12 13.03
CA PRO A 41 5.07 38.80 14.07
C PRO A 41 6.21 37.91 14.60
N HIS A 42 7.33 38.53 14.95
CA HIS A 42 8.47 37.83 15.55
C HIS A 42 8.10 37.24 16.90
N ILE A 43 8.63 36.05 17.23
CA ILE A 43 8.30 35.33 18.47
C ILE A 43 8.53 36.15 19.74
N SER A 44 9.55 37.03 19.75
CA SER A 44 9.86 37.91 20.89
C SER A 44 8.75 38.90 21.26
N THR A 45 7.81 39.16 20.34
CA THR A 45 6.67 40.06 20.53
C THR A 45 5.51 39.40 21.30
N ASP A 46 5.49 38.07 21.40
CA ASP A 46 4.42 37.33 22.09
C ASP A 46 4.93 36.72 23.39
N LYS A 47 4.81 37.45 24.49
CA LYS A 47 5.26 37.03 25.82
C LYS A 47 4.49 35.82 26.39
N LYS A 48 3.39 35.40 25.74
CA LYS A 48 2.64 34.19 26.14
C LYS A 48 3.30 32.90 25.65
N VAL A 49 4.16 32.98 24.63
CA VAL A 49 4.90 31.83 24.13
C VAL A 49 6.14 31.63 25.00
N LYS A 50 6.23 30.45 25.63
CA LYS A 50 7.41 30.06 26.40
C LYS A 50 8.45 29.42 25.47
N TYR A 51 9.25 30.26 24.82
CA TYR A 51 10.38 29.81 24.01
C TYR A 51 11.65 29.72 24.87
N ASP A 52 11.82 28.58 25.54
CA ASP A 52 12.89 28.32 26.53
C ASP A 52 13.81 27.16 26.16
N TYR A 53 13.90 26.83 24.87
CA TYR A 53 14.60 25.64 24.38
C TYR A 53 15.31 25.89 23.06
N ASP A 54 16.40 25.15 22.82
CA ASP A 54 17.10 25.19 21.53
C ASP A 54 16.28 24.46 20.44
N ILE A 55 16.51 24.82 19.18
CA ILE A 55 15.93 24.16 18.01
C ILE A 55 17.07 23.61 17.16
N VAL A 56 17.02 22.30 16.87
CA VAL A 56 17.87 21.72 15.83
C VAL A 56 17.14 21.79 14.49
N PHE A 57 17.85 22.16 13.43
CA PHE A 57 17.30 22.29 12.08
C PHE A 57 18.41 22.08 11.04
N VAL A 58 18.02 21.91 9.77
CA VAL A 58 18.95 21.89 8.63
C VAL A 58 18.87 23.23 7.91
N ARG A 59 20.02 23.88 7.66
CA ARG A 59 20.08 25.05 6.78
C ARG A 59 20.73 24.66 5.46
N THR A 60 20.13 25.04 4.34
CA THR A 60 20.64 24.74 3.00
C THR A 60 20.76 26.04 2.19
N PRO A 61 21.88 26.33 1.50
CA PRO A 61 22.06 27.60 0.79
C PRO A 61 20.96 27.86 -0.26
N ARG A 62 20.38 29.06 -0.24
CA ARG A 62 19.47 29.55 -1.28
C ARG A 62 20.27 30.07 -2.46
N LYS A 63 19.67 29.95 -3.64
CA LYS A 63 20.20 30.44 -4.93
C LYS A 63 19.49 31.72 -5.40
N GLY A 64 18.87 32.45 -4.46
CA GLY A 64 18.03 33.62 -4.71
C GLY A 64 16.60 33.30 -5.16
N ASP A 65 15.80 34.33 -5.37
CA ASP A 65 14.35 34.20 -5.60
C ASP A 65 13.95 33.58 -6.93
N LYS A 66 14.86 33.51 -7.91
CA LYS A 66 14.56 33.01 -9.26
C LYS A 66 15.04 31.59 -9.52
N ALA A 67 15.91 31.05 -8.66
CA ALA A 67 16.53 29.76 -8.87
C ALA A 67 15.79 28.66 -8.10
N ARG A 68 15.63 27.49 -8.73
CA ARG A 68 14.99 26.35 -8.07
C ARG A 68 15.87 25.78 -6.96
N SER A 69 15.24 25.49 -5.83
CA SER A 69 15.83 24.69 -4.76
C SER A 69 15.31 23.26 -4.85
N SER A 70 16.16 22.29 -4.51
CA SER A 70 15.81 20.87 -4.44
C SER A 70 15.58 20.46 -2.99
N TRP A 71 14.48 19.76 -2.75
CA TRP A 71 14.01 19.34 -1.44
C TRP A 71 13.77 17.83 -1.45
N THR A 72 14.12 17.14 -0.37
CA THR A 72 13.75 15.74 -0.20
C THR A 72 12.26 15.66 0.10
N GLU A 73 11.52 15.05 -0.81
CA GLU A 73 10.08 14.82 -0.68
C GLU A 73 9.73 13.45 -1.31
N ILE A 74 8.46 13.07 -1.32
CA ILE A 74 8.07 11.69 -1.69
C ILE A 74 8.47 11.25 -3.11
N ALA A 75 8.49 12.14 -4.10
CA ALA A 75 8.90 11.81 -5.46
C ALA A 75 10.43 11.69 -5.57
N HIS A 76 11.18 12.45 -4.76
CA HIS A 76 12.64 12.47 -4.76
C HIS A 76 13.23 12.38 -3.33
N PRO A 77 13.04 11.25 -2.60
CA PRO A 77 13.34 11.16 -1.17
C PRO A 77 14.85 11.19 -0.84
N ALA A 78 15.72 11.14 -1.84
CA ALA A 78 17.17 11.12 -1.69
C ALA A 78 17.88 12.28 -2.41
N ILE A 79 17.13 13.32 -2.81
CA ILE A 79 17.67 14.46 -3.56
C ILE A 79 17.33 15.75 -2.83
N MET A 80 18.36 16.55 -2.54
CA MET A 80 18.24 17.93 -2.06
C MET A 80 19.44 18.74 -2.53
N ASP A 81 19.39 20.06 -2.37
CA ASP A 81 20.57 20.90 -2.55
C ASP A 81 21.70 20.50 -1.58
N ALA A 82 22.94 20.57 -2.06
CA ALA A 82 24.15 20.28 -1.27
C ALA A 82 24.40 21.38 -0.21
N GLN A 83 25.32 21.09 0.73
CA GLN A 83 25.71 21.98 1.84
C GLN A 83 24.59 22.21 2.86
N GLY A 84 23.71 21.21 3.05
CA GLY A 84 22.75 21.19 4.14
C GLY A 84 23.45 20.94 5.49
N ASP A 85 23.70 21.99 6.26
CA ASP A 85 24.34 21.92 7.59
C ASP A 85 23.32 21.60 8.68
N LEU A 86 23.69 20.77 9.66
CA LEU A 86 22.92 20.60 10.89
C LEU A 86 23.26 21.73 11.87
N MET A 87 22.25 22.47 12.29
CA MET A 87 22.37 23.69 13.08
C MET A 87 21.63 23.57 14.40
N LEU A 88 22.12 24.26 15.42
CA LEU A 88 21.45 24.48 16.69
C LEU A 88 21.16 25.97 16.82
N LEU A 89 19.89 26.34 16.98
CA LEU A 89 19.42 27.70 17.23
C LEU A 89 19.05 27.85 18.70
N HIS A 90 19.63 28.84 19.36
CA HIS A 90 19.35 29.17 20.75
C HIS A 90 18.15 30.12 20.89
N PRO A 91 17.48 30.16 22.06
CA PRO A 91 16.38 31.10 22.31
C PRO A 91 16.70 32.58 22.12
N ASP A 92 17.97 32.97 22.30
CA ASP A 92 18.45 34.34 22.12
C ASP A 92 18.73 34.71 20.65
N GLY A 93 18.59 33.75 19.73
CA GLY A 93 18.83 33.91 18.30
C GLY A 93 20.26 33.59 17.85
N SER A 94 21.17 33.22 18.76
CA SER A 94 22.51 32.75 18.39
C SER A 94 22.47 31.33 17.81
N GLU A 95 23.45 30.99 16.97
CA GLU A 95 23.48 29.73 16.23
C GLU A 95 24.83 29.03 16.32
N GLU A 96 24.78 27.70 16.42
CA GLU A 96 25.95 26.82 16.34
C GLU A 96 25.79 25.82 15.19
N ARG A 97 26.85 25.58 14.42
CA ARG A 97 26.89 24.47 13.47
C ARG A 97 27.32 23.19 14.18
N LEU A 98 26.43 22.20 14.22
CA LEU A 98 26.70 20.89 14.82
C LEU A 98 27.43 19.96 13.86
N VAL A 99 27.00 19.92 12.60
CA VAL A 99 27.55 19.04 11.57
C VAL A 99 27.58 19.79 10.25
N GLU A 100 28.72 19.74 9.57
CA GLU A 100 28.87 20.28 8.22
C GLU A 100 28.28 19.31 7.18
N GLY A 101 27.42 19.82 6.29
CA GLY A 101 26.81 19.02 5.22
C GLY A 101 27.83 18.56 4.17
N GLY A 102 28.80 19.42 3.86
CA GLY A 102 29.86 19.20 2.89
C GLY A 102 29.51 19.69 1.47
N ALA A 103 30.52 19.92 0.65
CA ALA A 103 30.35 20.48 -0.70
C ALA A 103 29.54 19.59 -1.65
N ASP A 104 29.50 18.28 -1.39
CA ASP A 104 28.80 17.25 -2.19
C ASP A 104 27.90 16.36 -1.31
N GLY A 105 27.33 16.95 -0.25
CA GLY A 105 26.48 16.24 0.69
C GLY A 105 25.61 17.19 1.50
N SER A 106 24.61 16.61 2.18
CA SER A 106 23.68 17.35 3.04
C SER A 106 23.18 16.47 4.17
N VAL A 107 23.02 17.06 5.35
CA VAL A 107 22.28 16.46 6.45
C VAL A 107 20.78 16.58 6.18
N THR A 108 20.02 15.56 6.56
CA THR A 108 18.55 15.54 6.51
C THR A 108 17.99 14.77 7.71
N ASP A 109 16.68 14.91 7.91
CA ASP A 109 15.88 14.13 8.86
C ASP A 109 16.39 14.16 10.32
N PRO A 110 16.71 15.32 10.92
CA PRO A 110 17.08 15.38 12.32
C PRO A 110 15.93 14.92 13.23
N TYR A 111 16.28 14.13 14.26
CA TYR A 111 15.38 13.64 15.28
C TYR A 111 16.06 13.63 16.66
N VAL A 112 15.40 14.18 17.68
CA VAL A 112 15.95 14.32 19.03
C VAL A 112 15.67 13.05 19.86
N SER A 113 16.67 12.59 20.63
CA SER A 113 16.53 11.48 21.59
C SER A 113 15.56 11.82 22.73
N PHE A 114 15.00 10.80 23.39
CA PHE A 114 14.00 11.04 24.45
C PHE A 114 14.53 11.79 25.67
N ASP A 115 15.84 11.72 25.95
CA ASP A 115 16.52 12.50 27.00
C ASP A 115 16.93 13.92 26.56
N GLY A 116 16.71 14.27 25.29
CA GLY A 116 17.09 15.55 24.71
C GLY A 116 18.59 15.77 24.56
N GLN A 117 19.43 14.73 24.75
CA GLN A 117 20.90 14.89 24.72
C GLN A 117 21.53 14.57 23.37
N TRP A 118 20.85 13.83 22.49
CA TRP A 118 21.35 13.40 21.20
C TRP A 118 20.42 13.82 20.07
N VAL A 119 21.00 14.07 18.90
CA VAL A 119 20.29 14.25 17.65
C VAL A 119 20.72 13.15 16.69
N TYR A 120 19.78 12.32 16.27
CA TYR A 120 19.91 11.39 15.15
C TYR A 120 19.66 12.14 13.85
N TYR A 121 20.38 11.78 12.77
CA TYR A 121 20.18 12.37 11.46
C TYR A 121 20.73 11.46 10.36
N SER A 122 20.30 11.69 9.12
CA SER A 122 20.86 11.06 7.93
C SER A 122 21.80 12.01 7.22
N HIS A 123 22.93 11.49 6.71
CA HIS A 123 23.89 12.27 5.93
C HIS A 123 23.98 11.74 4.50
N LEU A 124 23.37 12.46 3.57
CA LEU A 124 23.45 12.20 2.13
C LEU A 124 24.82 12.60 1.60
N LYS A 125 25.41 11.75 0.75
CA LYS A 125 26.70 12.00 0.10
C LYS A 125 26.63 11.70 -1.41
N GLY A 126 27.37 12.47 -2.21
CA GLY A 126 27.41 12.31 -3.66
C GLY A 126 26.17 12.86 -4.35
N LEU A 127 25.75 14.08 -3.97
CA LEU A 127 24.59 14.78 -4.54
C LEU A 127 24.87 15.34 -5.94
N LYS A 128 26.14 15.59 -6.29
CA LYS A 128 26.56 16.06 -7.61
C LYS A 128 26.28 14.99 -8.67
N GLY A 129 25.59 15.38 -9.72
CA GLY A 129 25.20 14.47 -10.81
C GLY A 129 23.96 13.62 -10.50
N THR A 130 23.29 13.84 -9.36
CA THR A 130 21.95 13.30 -9.13
C THR A 130 20.93 13.94 -10.07
N SER A 131 19.82 13.23 -10.30
CA SER A 131 18.74 13.71 -11.16
C SER A 131 17.41 13.24 -10.65
N GLN A 132 16.43 14.15 -10.66
CA GLN A 132 15.01 13.87 -10.42
C GLN A 132 14.45 12.82 -11.39
N HIS A 133 15.13 12.58 -12.52
CA HIS A 133 14.77 11.55 -13.50
C HIS A 133 15.39 10.17 -13.23
N GLY A 134 15.76 9.87 -11.98
CA GLY A 134 16.08 8.51 -11.55
C GLY A 134 17.57 8.20 -11.38
N GLN A 135 18.40 9.19 -11.05
CA GLN A 135 19.79 8.97 -10.65
C GLN A 135 20.00 9.35 -9.18
N PRO A 136 19.91 8.38 -8.24
CA PRO A 136 20.16 8.61 -6.83
C PRO A 136 21.66 8.85 -6.53
N PRO A 137 22.00 9.31 -5.31
CA PRO A 137 23.39 9.56 -4.91
C PRO A 137 24.26 8.29 -4.94
N PHE A 138 25.43 8.38 -5.57
CA PHE A 138 26.35 7.23 -5.70
C PHE A 138 26.94 6.78 -4.36
N GLN A 139 27.17 7.71 -3.43
CA GLN A 139 27.72 7.40 -2.11
C GLN A 139 26.64 7.05 -1.08
N GLY A 140 25.35 7.22 -1.42
CA GLY A 140 24.23 6.88 -0.55
C GLY A 140 24.08 7.81 0.66
N ALA A 141 23.51 7.26 1.73
CA ALA A 141 23.32 7.92 3.01
C ALA A 141 23.49 6.95 4.18
N ASP A 142 23.98 7.47 5.30
CA ASP A 142 24.07 6.74 6.56
C ASP A 142 23.52 7.56 7.72
N ILE A 143 23.12 6.85 8.77
CA ILE A 143 22.57 7.42 9.99
C ILE A 143 23.70 7.65 10.99
N TYR A 144 23.62 8.81 11.64
CA TYR A 144 24.54 9.25 12.68
C TYR A 144 23.74 9.73 13.89
N LYS A 145 24.42 9.80 15.04
CA LYS A 145 23.94 10.55 16.20
C LYS A 145 25.04 11.47 16.74
N ILE A 146 24.69 12.70 17.09
CA ILE A 146 25.58 13.66 17.74
C ILE A 146 25.04 14.07 19.10
N ASN A 147 25.89 14.07 20.12
CA ASN A 147 25.52 14.58 21.43
C ASN A 147 25.58 16.11 21.41
N VAL A 148 24.49 16.77 21.79
CA VAL A 148 24.33 18.22 21.63
C VAL A 148 25.35 19.01 22.44
N LYS A 149 25.67 18.55 23.67
CA LYS A 149 26.60 19.23 24.58
C LYS A 149 28.05 18.90 24.31
N THR A 150 28.38 17.60 24.26
CA THR A 150 29.78 17.14 24.14
C THR A 150 30.29 17.13 22.70
N LYS A 151 29.39 17.32 21.72
CA LYS A 151 29.65 17.20 20.27
C LYS A 151 30.21 15.82 19.85
N LYS A 152 30.09 14.80 20.70
CA LYS A 152 30.47 13.43 20.36
C LYS A 152 29.62 12.90 19.21
N LEU A 153 30.26 12.52 18.11
CA LEU A 153 29.64 12.00 16.89
C LEU A 153 29.80 10.47 16.80
N ILE A 154 28.74 9.77 16.45
CA ILE A 154 28.71 8.32 16.25
C ILE A 154 27.99 8.01 14.93
N ARG A 155 28.59 7.16 14.10
CA ARG A 155 27.94 6.58 12.91
C ARG A 155 27.28 5.26 13.30
N LEU A 156 26.02 5.08 12.92
CA LEU A 156 25.22 3.90 13.28
C LEU A 156 25.02 2.91 12.13
N THR A 157 25.01 3.40 10.89
CA THR A 157 24.88 2.52 9.71
C THR A 157 26.08 2.64 8.78
N HIS A 158 26.30 1.57 8.02
CA HIS A 158 27.35 1.46 7.02
C HIS A 158 26.70 0.98 5.71
N GLN A 159 27.33 1.30 4.57
CA GLN A 159 26.85 1.03 3.19
C GLN A 159 26.73 -0.47 2.86
N GLU A 160 25.92 -1.19 3.63
CA GLU A 160 25.76 -2.63 3.64
C GLU A 160 24.56 -3.04 2.79
N TRP A 161 24.85 -3.77 1.72
CA TRP A 161 23.82 -4.38 0.89
C TRP A 161 23.42 -5.74 1.45
N THR A 162 22.13 -6.00 1.41
CA THR A 162 21.52 -7.30 1.69
C THR A 162 20.60 -7.64 0.53
N PRO A 163 21.07 -7.84 -0.71
CA PRO A 163 20.17 -8.08 -1.85
C PRO A 163 19.71 -9.54 -1.91
N ASN A 164 18.75 -9.84 -2.78
CA ASN A 164 18.41 -11.22 -3.11
C ASN A 164 19.55 -11.85 -3.94
N THR A 165 20.38 -12.66 -3.29
CA THR A 165 21.64 -13.17 -3.87
C THR A 165 21.45 -14.11 -5.06
N GLY A 166 20.31 -14.81 -5.16
CA GLY A 166 19.95 -15.68 -6.27
C GLY A 166 19.22 -14.96 -7.41
N ALA A 167 18.79 -13.72 -7.18
CA ALA A 167 18.02 -12.93 -8.15
C ALA A 167 18.88 -12.24 -9.21
N ALA A 168 20.21 -12.21 -9.06
CA ALA A 168 21.11 -11.62 -10.06
C ALA A 168 22.52 -12.23 -10.00
N ARG A 169 23.32 -11.99 -11.06
CA ARG A 169 24.74 -12.29 -11.05
C ARG A 169 25.51 -11.10 -10.49
N TRP A 170 25.42 -10.89 -9.18
CA TRP A 170 25.99 -9.71 -8.54
C TRP A 170 27.51 -9.58 -8.76
N SER A 171 27.96 -8.33 -8.92
CA SER A 171 29.36 -7.94 -8.83
C SER A 171 29.89 -8.13 -7.40
N SER A 172 31.21 -8.20 -7.26
CA SER A 172 31.88 -8.51 -5.99
C SER A 172 31.53 -7.58 -4.82
N ASP A 173 31.22 -6.30 -5.08
CA ASP A 173 30.85 -5.29 -4.07
C ASP A 173 29.49 -4.61 -4.34
N MET A 174 28.69 -5.19 -5.23
CA MET A 174 27.41 -4.67 -5.75
C MET A 174 27.49 -3.38 -6.57
N ARG A 175 28.55 -2.57 -6.50
CA ARG A 175 28.62 -1.25 -7.16
C ARG A 175 29.66 -1.19 -8.28
N LYS A 176 30.57 -2.15 -8.31
CA LYS A 176 31.64 -2.24 -9.30
C LYS A 176 31.08 -2.77 -10.61
N ASN A 177 31.40 -2.05 -11.68
CA ASN A 177 31.10 -2.49 -13.04
C ASN A 177 32.03 -3.65 -13.43
N GLU A 178 31.55 -4.87 -13.28
CA GLU A 178 32.24 -6.10 -13.68
C GLU A 178 31.56 -6.72 -14.90
N LYS A 179 32.36 -7.25 -15.83
CA LYS A 179 31.85 -7.88 -17.05
C LYS A 179 30.90 -9.03 -16.70
N ASP A 180 29.75 -9.09 -17.37
CA ASP A 180 28.71 -10.12 -17.20
C ASP A 180 28.12 -10.20 -15.77
N LYS A 181 28.29 -9.14 -14.97
CA LYS A 181 27.71 -9.00 -13.63
C LYS A 181 26.67 -7.89 -13.58
N THR A 182 25.72 -8.03 -12.67
CA THR A 182 24.75 -7.00 -12.27
C THR A 182 25.39 -6.13 -11.20
N TRP A 183 25.18 -4.82 -11.29
CA TRP A 183 25.70 -3.84 -10.32
C TRP A 183 24.75 -2.64 -10.20
N LEU A 184 24.91 -1.86 -9.12
CA LEU A 184 24.12 -0.69 -8.78
C LEU A 184 24.98 0.57 -8.92
N ASN A 185 24.45 1.64 -9.52
CA ASN A 185 25.13 2.92 -9.71
C ASN A 185 24.68 3.96 -8.66
N TYR A 186 24.26 3.47 -7.48
CA TYR A 186 23.82 4.24 -6.34
C TYR A 186 24.26 3.55 -5.04
N GLY A 187 24.31 4.30 -3.93
CA GLY A 187 24.65 3.79 -2.60
C GLY A 187 23.43 3.28 -1.82
N VAL A 188 23.70 2.70 -0.64
CA VAL A 188 22.66 2.39 0.33
C VAL A 188 22.18 3.70 0.94
N LEU A 189 20.87 3.90 1.01
CA LEU A 189 20.21 5.08 1.54
C LEU A 189 19.56 4.72 2.88
N ASN A 190 20.28 4.89 3.99
CA ASN A 190 19.70 4.76 5.33
C ASN A 190 19.17 6.14 5.79
N MET A 191 17.85 6.31 5.76
CA MET A 191 17.15 7.61 5.81
C MET A 191 16.07 7.66 6.90
N GLY A 192 15.69 8.86 7.35
CA GLY A 192 14.58 9.07 8.28
C GLY A 192 14.70 8.36 9.63
N PRO A 193 15.77 8.55 10.42
CA PRO A 193 15.90 7.93 11.73
C PRO A 193 14.85 8.47 12.71
N CYS A 194 14.26 7.59 13.51
CA CYS A 194 13.37 7.95 14.61
C CYS A 194 13.65 7.04 15.84
N PRO A 195 13.92 7.60 17.03
CA PRO A 195 14.09 6.81 18.25
C PRO A 195 12.82 6.04 18.60
N LEU A 196 13.01 4.85 19.14
CA LEU A 196 11.98 3.95 19.68
C LEU A 196 12.26 3.67 21.16
N PRO A 197 11.22 3.47 22.00
CA PRO A 197 11.42 3.13 23.40
C PRO A 197 12.22 1.83 23.55
N GLY A 198 12.95 1.70 24.66
CA GLY A 198 13.79 0.52 24.92
C GLY A 198 15.13 0.50 24.17
N GLY A 199 15.67 1.67 23.80
CA GLY A 199 17.01 1.78 23.23
C GLY A 199 17.12 1.32 21.76
N LYS A 200 16.08 1.58 20.97
CA LYS A 200 16.02 1.20 19.55
C LYS A 200 15.87 2.41 18.64
N LEU A 201 16.13 2.21 17.35
CA LEU A 201 15.93 3.19 16.29
C LEU A 201 15.15 2.52 15.14
N ILE A 202 14.13 3.19 14.61
CA ILE A 202 13.52 2.84 13.32
C ILE A 202 14.04 3.78 12.23
N PHE A 203 14.19 3.27 11.02
CA PHE A 203 14.61 4.02 9.85
C PHE A 203 14.10 3.38 8.55
N THR A 204 14.33 4.05 7.43
CA THR A 204 14.06 3.52 6.09
C THR A 204 15.36 3.19 5.37
N SER A 205 15.37 2.11 4.57
CA SER A 205 16.56 1.70 3.81
C SER A 205 16.23 1.01 2.50
N ASN A 206 17.09 1.20 1.49
CA ASN A 206 17.06 0.46 0.23
C ASN A 206 18.00 -0.75 0.22
N ARG A 207 18.60 -1.13 1.35
CA ARG A 207 19.65 -2.17 1.44
C ARG A 207 19.30 -3.51 0.80
N ASN A 208 18.02 -3.81 0.60
CA ASN A 208 17.57 -4.99 -0.12
C ASN A 208 17.69 -4.91 -1.65
N ALA A 209 18.07 -3.74 -2.19
CA ALA A 209 18.19 -3.47 -3.61
C ALA A 209 16.90 -3.77 -4.39
N PHE A 210 15.75 -3.32 -3.87
CA PHE A 210 14.47 -3.47 -4.55
C PHE A 210 14.10 -2.23 -5.38
N LYS A 211 13.26 -2.46 -6.38
CA LYS A 211 12.62 -1.44 -7.19
C LYS A 211 11.09 -1.48 -7.02
N PRO A 212 10.42 -0.34 -6.79
CA PRO A 212 8.97 -0.29 -6.73
C PRO A 212 8.29 -0.72 -8.04
N PRO A 213 7.04 -1.23 -8.01
CA PRO A 213 6.32 -1.65 -9.21
C PRO A 213 6.17 -0.52 -10.23
N GLN A 214 5.66 0.64 -9.80
CA GLN A 214 5.24 1.73 -10.69
C GLN A 214 5.88 3.09 -10.37
N HIS A 215 6.95 3.14 -9.57
CA HIS A 215 7.66 4.36 -9.19
C HIS A 215 9.15 4.30 -9.60
N PRO A 216 9.87 5.43 -9.70
CA PRO A 216 11.33 5.40 -9.84
C PRO A 216 12.05 4.66 -8.70
N SER A 217 13.14 3.97 -9.03
CA SER A 217 14.07 3.35 -8.07
C SER A 217 14.80 4.42 -7.24
N PRO A 218 15.28 4.07 -6.02
CA PRO A 218 15.19 2.77 -5.35
C PRO A 218 13.96 2.65 -4.43
N CYS A 219 13.64 1.43 -3.99
CA CYS A 219 12.61 1.18 -2.98
C CYS A 219 13.19 1.33 -1.56
N LEU A 220 12.62 2.21 -0.75
CA LEU A 220 12.90 2.34 0.68
C LEU A 220 11.88 1.54 1.51
N GLN A 221 12.36 0.77 2.48
CA GLN A 221 11.56 -0.12 3.35
C GLN A 221 11.87 0.15 4.82
N LEU A 222 10.98 -0.24 5.76
CA LEU A 222 11.17 -0.02 7.19
C LEU A 222 12.11 -1.05 7.84
N PHE A 223 13.07 -0.56 8.61
CA PHE A 223 14.01 -1.33 9.42
C PHE A 223 14.09 -0.79 10.84
N VAL A 224 14.38 -1.68 11.79
CA VAL A 224 14.73 -1.33 13.17
C VAL A 224 16.13 -1.81 13.50
N MET A 225 16.79 -1.15 14.45
CA MET A 225 18.06 -1.57 15.03
C MET A 225 18.16 -1.13 16.48
N ASP A 226 19.15 -1.64 17.20
CA ASP A 226 19.53 -1.09 18.51
C ASP A 226 20.22 0.28 18.34
N ASP A 227 20.20 1.12 19.36
CA ASP A 227 20.76 2.47 19.29
C ASP A 227 22.30 2.54 19.17
N ASP A 228 22.97 1.38 19.16
CA ASP A 228 24.40 1.19 18.88
C ASP A 228 24.69 0.75 17.43
N GLY A 229 23.66 0.59 16.58
CA GLY A 229 23.77 0.20 15.18
C GLY A 229 23.68 -1.31 14.92
N LYS A 230 23.50 -2.14 15.95
CA LYS A 230 23.40 -3.61 15.82
C LYS A 230 21.96 -4.10 15.70
N ASN A 231 21.81 -5.41 15.44
CA ASN A 231 20.52 -6.10 15.39
C ASN A 231 19.54 -5.47 14.37
N VAL A 232 20.05 -5.11 13.18
CA VAL A 232 19.24 -4.57 12.10
C VAL A 232 18.24 -5.63 11.63
N GLU A 233 16.94 -5.30 11.66
CA GLU A 233 15.84 -6.16 11.26
C GLU A 233 14.88 -5.40 10.34
N MET A 234 14.49 -6.03 9.23
CA MET A 234 13.42 -5.51 8.38
C MET A 234 12.08 -5.79 9.03
N ILE A 235 11.23 -4.77 9.12
CA ILE A 235 9.86 -4.90 9.64
C ILE A 235 8.80 -4.53 8.59
N GLY A 236 9.18 -3.87 7.50
CA GLY A 236 8.30 -3.38 6.44
C GLY A 236 8.20 -4.29 5.22
N HIS A 237 7.82 -5.55 5.38
CA HIS A 237 7.65 -6.53 4.27
C HIS A 237 6.50 -6.18 3.32
N LEU A 238 5.49 -5.45 3.82
CA LEU A 238 4.41 -4.88 3.03
C LEU A 238 4.87 -3.72 2.14
N ASN A 239 6.03 -3.10 2.40
CA ASN A 239 6.53 -1.95 1.66
C ASN A 239 7.21 -2.38 0.34
N ILE A 240 6.45 -3.00 -0.56
CA ILE A 240 6.87 -3.28 -1.95
C ILE A 240 6.87 -2.00 -2.79
N GLY A 241 5.90 -1.12 -2.54
CA GLY A 241 5.89 0.26 -3.06
C GLY A 241 7.05 1.05 -2.45
N MET A 242 6.82 1.66 -1.30
CA MET A 242 7.84 2.41 -0.56
C MET A 242 7.31 2.81 0.81
N ALA A 243 8.19 2.97 1.80
CA ALA A 243 7.91 3.67 3.05
C ALA A 243 8.90 4.82 3.28
N LEU A 244 8.41 5.93 3.83
CA LEU A 244 9.20 7.13 4.10
C LEU A 244 8.91 7.72 5.49
N HIS A 245 9.95 8.32 6.08
CA HIS A 245 9.89 9.20 7.26
C HIS A 245 9.04 8.64 8.43
N PRO A 246 9.46 7.56 9.10
CA PRO A 246 8.76 7.03 10.26
C PRO A 246 8.79 8.01 11.45
N VAL A 247 7.70 8.06 12.21
CA VAL A 247 7.53 8.89 13.41
C VAL A 247 6.88 8.08 14.51
N ILE A 248 7.51 8.02 15.69
CA ILE A 248 6.96 7.36 16.87
C ILE A 248 5.83 8.19 17.48
N LEU A 249 4.71 7.55 17.79
CA LEU A 249 3.59 8.13 18.51
C LEU A 249 3.70 7.83 20.00
N LYS A 250 3.11 8.67 20.85
CA LYS A 250 3.12 8.53 22.31
C LYS A 250 2.68 7.16 22.81
N ASP A 251 1.82 6.48 22.07
CA ASP A 251 1.33 5.13 22.39
C ASP A 251 2.25 3.99 21.91
N GLY A 252 3.44 4.30 21.43
CA GLY A 252 4.45 3.32 21.01
C GLY A 252 4.30 2.79 19.59
N ARG A 253 3.24 3.17 18.85
CA ARG A 253 3.09 2.82 17.44
C ARG A 253 3.84 3.80 16.54
N VAL A 254 4.23 3.36 15.35
CA VAL A 254 4.97 4.19 14.39
C VAL A 254 4.08 4.56 13.21
N ILE A 255 3.94 5.86 12.92
CA ILE A 255 3.28 6.37 11.71
C ILE A 255 4.31 6.66 10.61
N PHE A 256 4.01 6.35 9.35
CA PHE A 256 4.89 6.55 8.20
C PHE A 256 4.09 6.84 6.92
N SER A 257 4.72 7.46 5.93
CA SER A 257 4.14 7.61 4.59
C SER A 257 4.38 6.35 3.77
N SER A 258 3.34 5.86 3.10
CA SER A 258 3.37 4.64 2.29
C SER A 258 2.93 4.94 0.86
N LEU A 259 3.68 4.46 -0.13
CA LEU A 259 3.30 4.51 -1.54
C LEU A 259 2.31 3.38 -1.84
N GLU A 260 1.05 3.72 -2.09
CA GLU A 260 -0.11 2.82 -2.21
C GLU A 260 -0.45 2.44 -3.67
N SER A 261 0.57 2.22 -4.50
CA SER A 261 0.43 2.01 -5.96
C SER A 261 0.18 0.54 -6.37
N GLN A 262 -0.44 -0.26 -5.51
CA GLN A 262 -0.65 -1.68 -5.77
C GLN A 262 -1.66 -1.89 -6.91
N GLY A 263 -1.45 -2.89 -7.78
CA GLY A 263 -2.43 -3.25 -8.79
C GLY A 263 -2.51 -2.21 -9.92
N LEU A 264 -3.71 -1.67 -10.15
CA LEU A 264 -3.96 -0.63 -11.15
C LEU A 264 -3.99 0.79 -10.54
N ARG A 265 -3.72 0.92 -9.24
CA ARG A 265 -3.67 2.21 -8.56
C ARG A 265 -2.59 3.12 -9.15
N SER A 266 -2.86 4.43 -9.09
CA SER A 266 -1.91 5.46 -9.52
C SER A 266 -0.54 5.30 -8.85
N SER A 267 0.52 5.54 -9.62
CA SER A 267 1.92 5.44 -9.20
C SER A 267 2.38 6.50 -8.19
N ILE A 268 1.51 7.44 -7.85
CA ILE A 268 1.81 8.58 -6.99
C ILE A 268 0.80 8.73 -5.83
N LEU A 269 0.11 7.64 -5.46
CA LEU A 269 -0.79 7.60 -4.30
C LEU A 269 0.00 7.41 -3.01
N TRP A 270 0.00 8.41 -2.13
CA TRP A 270 0.71 8.34 -0.85
C TRP A 270 -0.22 8.62 0.33
N GLY A 271 -0.36 7.62 1.21
CA GLY A 271 -1.17 7.68 2.42
C GLY A 271 -0.31 7.55 3.68
N LEU A 272 -0.92 7.74 4.85
CA LEU A 272 -0.26 7.48 6.13
C LEU A 272 -0.73 6.15 6.71
N TRP A 273 0.23 5.35 7.15
CA TRP A 273 0.02 4.06 7.79
C TRP A 273 0.65 4.07 9.17
N ILE A 274 0.16 3.21 10.04
CA ILE A 274 0.69 2.97 11.37
C ILE A 274 1.11 1.51 11.49
N ILE A 275 2.14 1.18 12.27
CA ILE A 275 2.65 -0.18 12.52
C ILE A 275 3.28 -0.28 13.92
N ASN A 276 3.34 -1.47 14.52
CA ASN A 276 4.13 -1.67 15.73
C ASN A 276 5.64 -1.69 15.42
N PRO A 277 6.51 -1.37 16.40
CA PRO A 277 7.97 -1.43 16.23
C PRO A 277 8.54 -2.81 15.83
N ASP A 278 7.78 -3.89 15.99
CA ASP A 278 8.18 -5.25 15.57
C ASP A 278 7.62 -5.69 14.21
N GLY A 279 6.91 -4.78 13.51
CA GLY A 279 6.27 -5.05 12.22
C GLY A 279 4.87 -5.65 12.30
N THR A 280 4.32 -5.89 13.50
CA THR A 280 2.93 -6.38 13.67
C THR A 280 1.92 -5.22 13.61
N ASN A 281 0.63 -5.54 13.55
CA ASN A 281 -0.46 -4.59 13.80
C ASN A 281 -0.47 -3.30 12.94
N TRP A 282 0.02 -3.38 11.70
CA TRP A 282 -0.17 -2.35 10.68
C TRP A 282 -1.65 -1.99 10.42
N ASN A 283 -1.95 -0.70 10.16
CA ASN A 283 -3.27 -0.19 9.79
C ASN A 283 -3.16 1.13 8.98
N PRO A 284 -4.15 1.49 8.15
CA PRO A 284 -4.21 2.83 7.57
C PRO A 284 -4.57 3.87 8.63
N VAL A 285 -3.97 5.06 8.54
CA VAL A 285 -4.32 6.25 9.34
C VAL A 285 -5.16 7.21 8.52
N ILE A 286 -4.71 7.53 7.31
CA ILE A 286 -5.47 8.30 6.32
C ILE A 286 -5.06 7.81 4.94
N SER A 287 -6.05 7.58 4.08
CA SER A 287 -5.83 7.02 2.75
C SER A 287 -5.54 8.11 1.72
N ALA A 288 -4.78 7.76 0.68
CA ALA A 288 -4.51 8.62 -0.48
C ALA A 288 -5.70 8.72 -1.47
N LEU A 289 -6.83 8.11 -1.11
CA LEU A 289 -8.03 8.05 -1.96
C LEU A 289 -8.64 9.45 -2.08
N LEU A 290 -8.45 10.07 -3.24
CA LEU A 290 -8.99 11.40 -3.53
C LEU A 290 -10.24 11.32 -4.39
N PRO A 291 -11.19 12.24 -4.22
CA PRO A 291 -12.32 12.37 -5.13
C PRO A 291 -11.95 13.03 -6.46
N GLY A 292 -12.46 12.49 -7.56
CA GLY A 292 -12.38 13.10 -8.90
C GLY A 292 -11.27 12.54 -9.81
N GLU A 293 -11.20 13.09 -11.03
CA GLU A 293 -10.37 12.60 -12.16
C GLU A 293 -8.91 13.11 -12.15
N GLY A 294 -8.50 13.81 -11.09
CA GLY A 294 -7.18 14.45 -10.97
C GLY A 294 -6.06 13.52 -10.51
N ALA A 295 -4.81 13.94 -10.73
CA ALA A 295 -3.65 13.30 -10.14
C ALA A 295 -3.71 13.42 -8.60
N PRO A 296 -3.46 12.34 -7.84
CA PRO A 296 -3.63 12.37 -6.41
C PRO A 296 -2.52 13.17 -5.72
N ASN A 297 -2.88 13.87 -4.65
CA ASN A 297 -1.95 14.45 -3.69
C ASN A 297 -1.34 13.36 -2.80
N ALA A 298 -0.31 13.74 -2.06
CA ALA A 298 0.35 12.92 -1.07
C ALA A 298 0.03 13.42 0.33
N PHE A 299 -0.27 12.50 1.24
CA PHE A 299 -0.13 12.74 2.67
C PHE A 299 1.31 12.46 3.08
N HIS A 300 2.09 13.52 3.29
CA HIS A 300 3.49 13.40 3.62
C HIS A 300 4.05 14.58 4.40
N PHE A 301 4.98 14.20 5.27
CA PHE A 301 5.37 14.74 6.55
C PHE A 301 4.24 14.76 7.56
N GLN A 302 4.56 14.25 8.73
CA GLN A 302 3.64 14.06 9.82
C GLN A 302 4.36 14.22 11.16
N SER A 303 3.64 14.64 12.18
CA SER A 303 4.13 14.73 13.55
C SER A 303 2.98 14.58 14.54
N GLN A 304 3.29 14.43 15.83
CA GLN A 304 2.32 14.43 16.91
C GLN A 304 2.56 15.64 17.82
N ILE A 305 1.50 16.36 18.20
CA ILE A 305 1.55 17.45 19.17
C ILE A 305 1.21 16.95 20.58
N SER A 306 1.49 17.74 21.63
CA SER A 306 1.33 17.36 23.04
C SER A 306 -0.06 16.80 23.39
N SER A 307 -1.12 17.30 22.75
CA SER A 307 -2.50 16.84 22.91
C SER A 307 -2.78 15.44 22.35
N GLY A 308 -1.80 14.81 21.69
CA GLY A 308 -1.93 13.48 21.07
C GLY A 308 -2.42 13.49 19.63
N HIS A 309 -2.91 14.62 19.12
CA HIS A 309 -3.33 14.76 17.73
C HIS A 309 -2.14 14.64 16.77
N ILE A 310 -2.41 14.10 15.58
CA ILE A 310 -1.42 14.05 14.50
C ILE A 310 -1.62 15.27 13.61
N ILE A 311 -0.54 15.97 13.28
CA ILE A 311 -0.51 16.95 12.21
C ILE A 311 0.09 16.28 10.98
N ALA A 312 -0.66 16.25 9.89
CA ALA A 312 -0.28 15.62 8.64
C ALA A 312 -0.38 16.64 7.50
N GLU A 313 0.62 16.68 6.64
CA GLU A 313 0.62 17.55 5.48
C GLU A 313 0.05 16.83 4.25
N GLU A 314 -0.76 17.57 3.48
CA GLU A 314 -1.19 17.19 2.14
C GLU A 314 -0.58 18.15 1.11
N TYR A 315 0.01 17.61 0.04
CA TYR A 315 0.48 18.41 -1.09
C TYR A 315 0.45 17.67 -2.43
N TYR A 316 0.33 18.43 -3.51
CA TYR A 316 0.53 17.93 -4.87
C TYR A 316 2.02 17.68 -5.14
N ASN A 317 2.35 16.43 -5.44
CA ASN A 317 3.72 15.93 -5.38
C ASN A 317 4.60 16.19 -6.61
N GLN A 318 4.04 16.68 -7.71
CA GLN A 318 4.84 16.97 -8.90
C GLN A 318 5.35 18.41 -8.96
N ASN A 319 4.67 19.37 -8.31
CA ASN A 319 4.92 20.80 -8.56
C ASN A 319 5.22 21.65 -7.31
N ASN A 320 4.97 21.13 -6.12
CA ASN A 320 5.03 21.96 -4.90
C ASN A 320 6.31 21.76 -4.07
N SER A 321 7.24 20.90 -4.51
CA SER A 321 8.52 20.66 -3.80
C SER A 321 8.35 20.25 -2.34
N GLY A 322 7.31 19.47 -2.03
CA GLY A 322 7.03 19.03 -0.66
C GLY A 322 6.34 20.07 0.23
N PHE A 323 5.69 21.09 -0.35
CA PHE A 323 4.93 22.09 0.38
C PHE A 323 3.43 22.03 0.11
N GLY A 324 2.61 22.13 1.16
CA GLY A 324 1.17 22.15 1.02
C GLY A 324 0.45 22.78 2.21
N GLY A 325 -0.59 22.09 2.69
CA GLY A 325 -1.39 22.47 3.84
C GLY A 325 -1.46 21.35 4.87
N TYR A 326 -1.76 21.70 6.10
CA TYR A 326 -1.86 20.74 7.21
C TYR A 326 -3.31 20.39 7.55
N TYR A 327 -3.52 19.12 7.84
CA TYR A 327 -4.67 18.61 8.58
C TYR A 327 -4.26 18.21 9.99
N LYS A 328 -5.24 18.29 10.88
CA LYS A 328 -5.14 17.77 12.23
C LYS A 328 -6.06 16.56 12.34
N LEU A 329 -5.45 15.40 12.55
CA LEU A 329 -6.14 14.13 12.72
C LEU A 329 -6.35 13.88 14.22
N PRO A 330 -7.46 13.20 14.60
CA PRO A 330 -7.68 12.81 15.99
C PRO A 330 -6.51 11.95 16.51
N PRO A 331 -6.27 11.92 17.83
CA PRO A 331 -5.27 11.05 18.40
C PRO A 331 -5.54 9.59 18.02
N PRO A 332 -4.48 8.81 17.77
CA PRO A 332 -4.60 7.37 17.64
C PRO A 332 -5.27 6.80 18.88
N THR A 333 -6.44 6.16 18.73
CA THR A 333 -7.17 5.61 19.88
C THR A 333 -6.39 4.47 20.51
N THR A 334 -6.34 4.46 21.84
CA THR A 334 -5.39 3.67 22.65
C THR A 334 -5.75 2.20 22.81
N GLU A 335 -6.99 1.77 22.54
CA GLU A 335 -7.50 0.53 23.14
C GLU A 335 -7.87 -0.65 22.22
N ALA A 336 -8.10 -0.50 20.91
CA ALA A 336 -8.49 -1.66 20.08
C ALA A 336 -7.51 -2.09 18.98
N TYR A 337 -6.25 -1.64 19.06
CA TYR A 337 -5.16 -2.18 18.23
C TYR A 337 -3.93 -2.61 19.05
N ALA A 338 -3.91 -2.31 20.35
CA ALA A 338 -2.70 -2.31 21.15
C ALA A 338 -2.43 -3.61 21.91
N ASP A 339 -3.42 -4.48 22.00
CA ASP A 339 -3.38 -5.68 22.83
C ASP A 339 -3.70 -6.93 21.97
N PRO A 340 -2.74 -7.84 21.77
CA PRO A 340 -2.98 -9.12 21.11
C PRO A 340 -4.07 -9.97 21.79
N SER A 341 -4.35 -9.75 23.07
CA SER A 341 -5.46 -10.38 23.79
C SER A 341 -6.81 -9.66 23.63
N ALA A 342 -6.82 -8.50 22.97
CA ALA A 342 -8.03 -7.77 22.59
C ALA A 342 -8.50 -8.06 21.16
N GLN A 343 -7.94 -9.10 20.51
CA GLN A 343 -8.48 -9.67 19.27
C GLN A 343 -9.98 -9.98 19.45
N GLY A 344 -10.84 -9.28 18.71
CA GLY A 344 -12.30 -9.39 18.82
C GLY A 344 -13.04 -8.12 19.24
N LYS A 345 -12.36 -7.12 19.82
CA LYS A 345 -13.00 -5.86 20.26
C LYS A 345 -13.07 -4.82 19.12
N ALA A 346 -14.21 -4.15 18.99
CA ALA A 346 -14.52 -3.18 17.92
C ALA A 346 -13.42 -2.09 17.78
N ARG A 347 -12.97 -1.86 16.54
CA ARG A 347 -11.88 -0.93 16.18
C ARG A 347 -12.27 0.53 16.49
N PRO A 348 -11.34 1.41 16.93
CA PRO A 348 -11.67 2.75 17.38
C PRO A 348 -11.11 3.81 16.42
N TYR A 349 -11.21 3.59 15.11
CA TYR A 349 -11.33 4.70 14.17
C TYR A 349 -12.64 4.51 13.45
N ASN A 350 -13.64 5.30 13.83
CA ASN A 350 -14.81 5.46 12.99
C ASN A 350 -14.32 6.23 11.77
N PHE A 351 -14.00 5.55 10.67
CA PHE A 351 -13.84 6.26 9.41
C PHE A 351 -15.23 6.63 8.91
N GLY A 352 -15.36 7.71 8.13
CA GLY A 352 -16.52 7.85 7.26
C GLY A 352 -16.52 6.78 6.18
N SER A 353 -17.66 6.58 5.52
CA SER A 353 -17.73 5.66 4.37
C SER A 353 -16.96 6.21 3.15
N ALA A 354 -16.91 5.43 2.07
CA ALA A 354 -16.42 5.90 0.78
C ALA A 354 -17.26 7.07 0.24
N TYR A 355 -18.52 7.20 0.64
CA TYR A 355 -19.39 8.29 0.24
C TYR A 355 -18.94 9.61 0.87
N GLN A 356 -18.52 10.56 0.04
CA GLN A 356 -18.04 11.84 0.51
C GLN A 356 -19.10 12.65 1.27
N GLY A 357 -20.39 12.44 0.99
CA GLY A 357 -21.48 13.12 1.70
C GLY A 357 -21.75 12.57 3.10
N ASP A 358 -21.08 11.49 3.51
CA ASP A 358 -21.15 10.97 4.88
C ASP A 358 -20.79 12.07 5.88
N PRO A 359 -21.63 12.35 6.89
CA PRO A 359 -21.34 13.38 7.89
C PRO A 359 -20.01 13.19 8.63
N ARG A 360 -19.49 11.95 8.69
CA ARG A 360 -18.19 11.62 9.28
C ARG A 360 -17.00 12.00 8.40
N ASN A 361 -17.24 12.34 7.14
CA ASN A 361 -16.28 12.95 6.20
C ASN A 361 -16.50 14.47 6.14
N PRO A 362 -16.05 15.26 7.13
CA PRO A 362 -16.39 16.68 7.22
C PRO A 362 -15.84 17.49 6.04
N PRO A 363 -16.44 18.65 5.71
CA PRO A 363 -15.87 19.58 4.74
C PRO A 363 -14.61 20.24 5.31
N LEU A 364 -13.50 20.13 4.58
CA LEU A 364 -12.18 20.62 4.96
C LEU A 364 -11.82 21.85 4.11
N ARG A 365 -11.55 23.00 4.74
CA ARG A 365 -11.23 24.26 4.04
C ARG A 365 -9.74 24.37 3.75
N ASN A 366 -9.38 24.57 2.49
CA ASN A 366 -8.00 24.61 2.02
C ASN A 366 -7.81 25.79 1.05
N GLY A 367 -7.96 27.00 1.59
CA GLY A 367 -7.90 28.26 0.83
C GLY A 367 -9.28 28.78 0.42
N ARG A 368 -9.29 29.70 -0.56
CA ARG A 368 -10.51 30.38 -1.04
C ARG A 368 -10.46 30.66 -2.54
N PHE A 369 -11.62 30.73 -3.16
CA PHE A 369 -11.79 31.14 -4.56
C PHE A 369 -11.76 32.66 -4.73
N SER A 370 -11.62 33.12 -5.98
CA SER A 370 -11.64 34.53 -6.37
C SER A 370 -12.98 35.24 -6.12
N ASN A 371 -14.04 34.53 -5.77
CA ASN A 371 -15.33 35.11 -5.35
C ASN A 371 -15.51 35.15 -3.82
N GLY A 372 -14.49 34.74 -3.06
CA GLY A 372 -14.47 34.66 -1.60
C GLY A 372 -15.05 33.38 -1.02
N LEU A 373 -15.59 32.45 -1.82
CA LEU A 373 -16.03 31.16 -1.30
C LEU A 373 -14.83 30.33 -0.83
N GLY A 374 -14.98 29.61 0.29
CA GLY A 374 -13.95 28.67 0.73
C GLY A 374 -13.76 27.54 -0.29
N LYS A 375 -12.51 27.09 -0.47
CA LYS A 375 -12.19 25.87 -1.21
C LYS A 375 -12.36 24.69 -0.25
N TYR A 376 -13.43 23.93 -0.40
CA TYR A 376 -13.73 22.80 0.48
C TYR A 376 -13.50 21.47 -0.23
N SER A 377 -12.81 20.54 0.43
CA SER A 377 -12.72 19.13 0.05
C SER A 377 -13.43 18.25 1.07
N ARG A 378 -13.86 17.07 0.65
CA ARG A 378 -14.31 15.99 1.54
C ARG A 378 -13.57 14.73 1.15
N LEU A 379 -12.83 14.16 2.09
CA LEU A 379 -12.03 12.96 1.82
C LEU A 379 -12.88 11.72 2.12
N PRO A 380 -13.00 10.77 1.19
CA PRO A 380 -13.62 9.48 1.50
C PRO A 380 -12.78 8.75 2.54
N PHE A 381 -13.42 7.95 3.41
CA PHE A 381 -12.72 7.30 4.53
C PHE A 381 -11.89 8.29 5.36
N SER A 382 -12.48 9.44 5.71
CA SER A 382 -11.86 10.38 6.64
C SER A 382 -11.82 9.78 8.05
N PRO A 383 -10.71 9.92 8.80
CA PRO A 383 -10.73 9.70 10.24
C PRO A 383 -11.75 10.64 10.89
N PHE A 384 -12.71 10.09 11.65
CA PHE A 384 -13.73 10.92 12.28
C PHE A 384 -13.11 11.94 13.25
N GLY A 385 -13.42 13.21 13.04
CA GLY A 385 -12.85 14.32 13.81
C GLY A 385 -11.66 15.02 13.13
N ILE A 386 -11.31 14.65 11.89
CA ILE A 386 -10.33 15.40 11.09
C ILE A 386 -10.77 16.86 10.90
N GLU A 387 -9.81 17.79 10.98
CA GLU A 387 -10.02 19.21 10.67
C GLU A 387 -8.86 19.80 9.83
N SER A 388 -9.16 20.83 9.04
CA SER A 388 -8.12 21.65 8.40
C SER A 388 -7.37 22.46 9.45
N PHE A 389 -6.05 22.32 9.50
CA PHE A 389 -5.18 22.98 10.47
C PHE A 389 -4.65 24.33 9.95
N THR A 390 -4.31 24.42 8.66
CA THR A 390 -3.91 25.67 7.98
C THR A 390 -4.95 26.05 6.93
N ARG A 391 -6.08 26.60 7.35
CA ARG A 391 -7.34 26.66 6.57
C ARG A 391 -7.29 27.57 5.32
N PHE A 392 -6.24 28.37 5.19
CA PHE A 392 -5.99 29.26 4.07
C PHE A 392 -4.99 28.70 3.06
N ALA A 393 -4.22 27.67 3.42
CA ALA A 393 -3.18 27.11 2.58
C ALA A 393 -3.78 26.19 1.51
N ASN A 394 -3.34 26.36 0.26
CA ASN A 394 -3.71 25.50 -0.84
C ASN A 394 -2.72 24.33 -0.94
N PHE A 395 -3.22 23.10 -0.87
CA PHE A 395 -2.42 21.88 -1.07
C PHE A 395 -2.24 21.50 -2.55
N GLY A 396 -3.12 22.00 -3.44
CA GLY A 396 -3.22 21.53 -4.83
C GLY A 396 -2.06 21.95 -5.73
N GLU A 397 -2.17 21.63 -7.03
CA GLU A 397 -1.10 21.84 -8.03
C GLU A 397 -0.76 23.31 -8.33
N GLY A 398 -1.61 24.26 -7.90
CA GLY A 398 -1.44 25.68 -8.17
C GLY A 398 -0.50 26.40 -7.19
N PRO A 399 -0.12 27.66 -7.48
CA PRO A 399 0.57 28.50 -6.50
C PRO A 399 -0.30 28.74 -5.25
N ALA A 400 0.34 29.18 -4.17
CA ALA A 400 -0.36 29.73 -3.01
C ALA A 400 -1.26 30.91 -3.42
N ASP A 401 -2.42 31.03 -2.77
CA ASP A 401 -3.39 32.08 -3.08
C ASP A 401 -2.83 33.48 -2.78
N PRO A 402 -3.27 34.53 -3.50
CA PRO A 402 -2.92 35.90 -3.15
C PRO A 402 -3.63 36.33 -1.84
N SER A 403 -2.91 37.10 -1.01
CA SER A 403 -3.42 37.70 0.22
C SER A 403 -4.59 38.65 -0.03
N ILE A 404 -4.62 39.29 -1.20
CA ILE A 404 -5.73 40.10 -1.70
C ILE A 404 -6.30 39.42 -2.96
N ARG A 405 -7.51 38.92 -2.84
CA ARG A 405 -8.18 38.03 -3.81
C ARG A 405 -8.16 38.52 -5.27
N ASP A 406 -8.37 39.82 -5.46
CA ASP A 406 -8.53 40.44 -6.77
C ASP A 406 -7.24 41.14 -7.24
N LYS A 407 -6.14 40.98 -6.48
CA LYS A 407 -4.83 41.58 -6.74
C LYS A 407 -3.76 40.49 -6.79
N ARG A 408 -3.49 39.96 -7.99
CA ARG A 408 -2.57 38.82 -8.22
C ARG A 408 -1.12 39.11 -7.84
N ASP A 409 -0.71 40.37 -7.84
CA ASP A 409 0.61 40.86 -7.42
C ASP A 409 0.71 41.13 -5.91
N SER A 410 -0.37 40.93 -5.14
CA SER A 410 -0.28 40.94 -3.68
C SER A 410 0.57 39.78 -3.16
N ALA A 411 1.09 39.91 -1.94
CA ALA A 411 1.87 38.85 -1.31
C ALA A 411 1.06 37.53 -1.28
N ALA A 412 1.73 36.40 -1.49
CA ALA A 412 1.06 35.11 -1.39
C ALA A 412 0.83 34.74 0.09
N VAL A 413 -0.17 33.90 0.34
CA VAL A 413 -0.45 33.39 1.68
C VAL A 413 0.49 32.26 2.10
N GLY A 414 1.30 31.74 1.18
CA GLY A 414 2.33 30.73 1.44
C GLY A 414 1.83 29.28 1.57
N LYS A 415 2.78 28.37 1.81
CA LYS A 415 2.56 26.93 2.04
C LYS A 415 3.50 26.40 3.14
N PHE A 416 3.21 25.20 3.63
CA PHE A 416 3.83 24.61 4.81
C PHE A 416 4.54 23.30 4.50
N THR A 417 5.58 22.96 5.26
CA THR A 417 6.22 21.65 5.27
C THR A 417 6.94 21.34 6.59
N HIS A 418 7.34 20.10 6.82
CA HIS A 418 8.12 19.65 7.99
C HIS A 418 7.49 20.00 9.37
N PRO A 419 6.26 19.54 9.69
CA PRO A 419 5.68 19.72 11.01
C PRO A 419 6.49 19.01 12.10
N SER A 420 6.59 19.63 13.27
CA SER A 420 7.18 19.04 14.48
C SER A 420 6.46 19.49 15.74
N GLY A 421 5.94 18.55 16.52
CA GLY A 421 5.46 18.83 17.87
C GLY A 421 6.54 19.52 18.72
N ALA A 422 6.12 20.49 19.52
CA ALA A 422 6.97 21.28 20.39
C ALA A 422 6.31 21.43 21.78
N PRO A 423 7.04 21.94 22.79
CA PRO A 423 6.48 22.11 24.13
C PRO A 423 5.21 22.96 24.15
N ASP A 424 4.38 22.77 25.19
CA ASP A 424 3.14 23.54 25.41
C ASP A 424 2.09 23.38 24.29
N ASN A 425 2.04 22.19 23.68
CA ASN A 425 1.16 21.84 22.56
C ASN A 425 1.40 22.71 21.30
N HIS A 426 2.53 23.39 21.21
CA HIS A 426 2.91 24.16 20.03
C HIS A 426 3.36 23.23 18.88
N LEU A 427 3.40 23.78 17.67
CA LEU A 427 3.95 23.12 16.48
C LEU A 427 5.03 24.00 15.85
N LEU A 428 6.23 23.47 15.68
CA LEU A 428 7.25 24.03 14.80
C LEU A 428 7.00 23.57 13.36
N THR A 429 7.28 24.43 12.39
CA THR A 429 7.06 24.15 10.97
C THR A 429 8.03 24.95 10.10
N CYS A 430 8.29 24.44 8.89
CA CYS A 430 8.86 25.22 7.81
C CYS A 430 7.72 25.86 7.00
N TYR A 431 7.72 27.20 6.88
CA TYR A 431 6.74 27.93 6.07
C TYR A 431 7.46 28.80 5.04
N THR A 432 6.91 28.82 3.83
CA THR A 432 7.38 29.68 2.75
C THR A 432 6.29 30.71 2.41
N PRO A 433 6.58 32.02 2.48
CA PRO A 433 5.63 33.07 2.10
C PRO A 433 5.43 33.16 0.58
N GLY A 434 6.25 32.44 -0.20
CA GLY A 434 6.19 32.44 -1.67
C GLY A 434 5.04 31.60 -2.25
N PRO A 435 4.85 31.67 -3.58
CA PRO A 435 3.85 30.88 -4.30
C PRO A 435 4.08 29.36 -4.19
N ALA A 436 5.30 28.91 -3.90
CA ALA A 436 5.66 27.50 -3.67
C ALA A 436 5.10 26.57 -4.75
N ASN A 437 5.48 26.87 -5.99
CA ASN A 437 5.12 26.13 -7.20
C ASN A 437 6.23 26.29 -8.24
N HIS A 438 6.61 25.20 -8.91
CA HIS A 438 7.68 25.23 -9.90
C HIS A 438 7.25 24.83 -11.32
N GLN A 439 5.97 24.57 -11.58
CA GLN A 439 5.49 24.34 -12.95
C GLN A 439 5.32 25.67 -13.72
N TYR A 440 4.92 26.72 -13.00
CA TYR A 440 4.69 28.05 -13.55
C TYR A 440 5.77 29.02 -13.05
N ALA A 441 6.02 30.11 -13.79
CA ALA A 441 6.99 31.15 -13.42
C ALA A 441 6.45 32.06 -12.30
N HIS A 442 6.27 31.49 -11.11
CA HIS A 442 5.86 32.23 -9.91
C HIS A 442 7.06 32.41 -8.99
N TYR A 443 7.34 33.66 -8.66
CA TYR A 443 8.45 34.06 -7.80
C TYR A 443 7.93 34.72 -6.51
N PRO A 444 8.69 34.67 -5.41
CA PRO A 444 9.98 33.97 -5.27
C PRO A 444 9.82 32.44 -5.27
N MET A 445 10.85 31.73 -5.74
CA MET A 445 11.03 30.30 -5.43
C MET A 445 11.09 30.11 -3.90
N PRO A 446 10.79 28.91 -3.36
CA PRO A 446 10.67 28.71 -1.92
C PRO A 446 11.78 29.36 -1.09
N ASP A 447 11.31 30.12 -0.09
CA ASP A 447 12.10 30.76 0.97
C ASP A 447 11.58 30.18 2.29
N GLY A 448 12.10 29.01 2.66
CA GLY A 448 11.60 28.26 3.80
C GLY A 448 12.23 28.75 5.09
N GLY A 449 11.42 29.31 6.00
CA GLY A 449 11.84 29.71 7.35
C GLY A 449 11.20 28.85 8.45
N ILE A 450 11.66 29.03 9.69
CA ILE A 450 11.15 28.36 10.89
C ILE A 450 10.09 29.24 11.58
N TYR A 451 8.92 28.64 11.81
CA TYR A 451 7.78 29.29 12.43
C TYR A 451 7.14 28.41 13.50
N LEU A 452 6.41 29.05 14.41
CA LEU A 452 5.65 28.40 15.48
C LEU A 452 4.16 28.68 15.35
N ILE A 453 3.35 27.62 15.37
CA ILE A 453 1.89 27.66 15.53
C ILE A 453 1.56 27.31 16.97
N LYS A 454 0.80 28.16 17.64
CA LYS A 454 0.55 28.06 19.08
C LYS A 454 -0.58 27.10 19.40
N ASP A 455 -0.47 26.50 20.58
CA ASP A 455 -1.53 25.77 21.29
C ASP A 455 -2.22 24.64 20.51
N GLY A 456 -1.64 24.18 19.39
CA GLY A 456 -2.23 23.14 18.55
C GLY A 456 -3.59 23.53 17.98
N THR A 457 -3.81 24.84 17.80
CA THR A 457 -5.06 25.41 17.31
C THR A 457 -4.95 25.70 15.81
N PRO A 458 -5.96 25.32 15.00
CA PRO A 458 -5.98 25.68 13.59
C PRO A 458 -5.90 27.19 13.36
N ILE A 459 -5.25 27.59 12.27
CA ILE A 459 -5.07 28.99 11.88
C ILE A 459 -5.79 29.30 10.56
N ASP A 460 -6.24 30.54 10.45
CA ASP A 460 -6.99 31.13 9.35
C ASP A 460 -6.15 32.13 8.53
N GLU A 461 -5.00 32.58 9.05
CA GLU A 461 -4.02 33.41 8.35
C GLU A 461 -2.58 33.27 8.88
N PRO A 462 -1.54 33.61 8.08
CA PRO A 462 -0.15 33.54 8.53
C PRO A 462 0.18 34.39 9.76
N ALA A 463 -0.44 35.57 9.94
CA ALA A 463 -0.18 36.46 11.08
C ALA A 463 -0.46 35.83 12.46
N GLN A 464 -1.19 34.71 12.51
CA GLN A 464 -1.42 33.96 13.74
C GLN A 464 -0.22 33.11 14.19
N MET A 465 0.77 32.92 13.31
CA MET A 465 2.03 32.25 13.63
C MET A 465 3.03 33.18 14.32
N ARG A 466 4.16 32.63 14.76
CA ARG A 466 5.32 33.40 15.22
C ARG A 466 6.55 33.06 14.39
N LEU A 467 7.19 34.08 13.83
CA LEU A 467 8.46 33.95 13.13
C LEU A 467 9.56 33.69 14.17
N ILE A 468 10.30 32.59 13.99
CA ILE A 468 11.50 32.28 14.78
C ILE A 468 12.74 32.64 13.98
N LYS A 469 12.84 32.17 12.73
CA LYS A 469 14.00 32.41 11.87
C LYS A 469 13.59 32.36 10.39
N ASN A 470 14.12 33.28 9.59
CA ASN A 470 14.11 33.20 8.14
C ASN A 470 15.30 34.01 7.61
N ASP A 471 16.40 33.36 7.23
CA ASP A 471 17.56 34.03 6.60
C ASP A 471 17.43 33.94 5.08
N PRO A 472 17.36 35.06 4.34
CA PRO A 472 17.20 35.04 2.88
C PRO A 472 18.35 34.33 2.12
N LYS A 473 19.47 34.02 2.79
CA LYS A 473 20.58 33.24 2.22
C LYS A 473 20.36 31.73 2.33
N PHE A 474 19.40 31.25 3.11
CA PHE A 474 19.22 29.83 3.41
C PHE A 474 17.76 29.41 3.39
N ASN A 475 17.53 28.13 3.13
CA ASN A 475 16.28 27.45 3.43
C ASN A 475 16.48 26.69 4.74
N GLU A 476 15.69 27.02 5.75
CA GLU A 476 15.65 26.32 7.03
C GLU A 476 14.59 25.20 7.03
N GLN A 477 15.02 23.98 7.38
CA GLN A 477 14.25 22.74 7.19
C GLN A 477 14.27 21.87 8.46
N TRP A 478 13.27 21.01 8.61
CA TRP A 478 13.11 20.07 9.74
C TRP A 478 13.39 20.65 11.15
N PRO A 479 12.70 21.72 11.58
CA PRO A 479 12.89 22.23 12.93
C PRO A 479 12.40 21.21 13.97
N ARG A 480 13.24 20.89 14.96
CA ARG A 480 12.89 20.04 16.12
C ARG A 480 13.32 20.73 17.41
N ALA A 481 12.44 20.75 18.41
CA ALA A 481 12.79 21.25 19.75
C ALA A 481 13.77 20.28 20.45
N VAL A 482 14.90 20.80 20.93
CA VAL A 482 15.90 20.02 21.68
C VAL A 482 15.57 20.04 23.16
N VAL A 483 14.65 19.16 23.55
CA VAL A 483 14.20 18.98 24.93
C VAL A 483 13.96 17.51 25.21
N PRO A 484 13.95 17.07 26.48
CA PRO A 484 13.48 15.74 26.82
C PRO A 484 12.04 15.52 26.34
N TYR A 485 11.70 14.31 25.90
CA TYR A 485 10.36 13.93 25.43
C TYR A 485 9.27 14.31 26.43
N LYS A 486 9.59 14.25 27.74
CA LYS A 486 8.72 14.68 28.84
C LYS A 486 8.27 16.13 28.75
N ARG A 487 9.10 17.03 28.22
CA ARG A 487 8.76 18.46 28.07
C ARG A 487 7.68 18.69 27.02
N ILE A 488 7.62 17.82 26.00
CA ILE A 488 6.61 17.89 24.93
C ILE A 488 5.36 17.08 25.32
N PHE A 489 5.52 15.85 25.79
CA PHE A 489 4.41 14.88 25.91
C PHE A 489 4.03 14.49 27.35
N GLY A 490 4.76 14.98 28.35
CA GLY A 490 4.52 14.69 29.77
C GLY A 490 4.98 13.31 30.26
N VAL A 491 5.60 12.49 29.39
CA VAL A 491 6.12 11.15 29.70
C VAL A 491 7.59 11.04 29.29
N ASN A 492 8.38 10.16 29.91
CA ASN A 492 9.83 10.08 29.63
C ASN A 492 10.14 9.51 28.23
N GLU A 493 9.34 8.55 27.78
CA GLU A 493 9.41 7.93 26.46
C GLU A 493 8.01 7.46 26.04
N PRO A 494 7.77 7.21 24.74
CA PRO A 494 6.56 6.53 24.27
C PRO A 494 6.34 5.17 24.94
N VAL A 495 5.11 4.65 24.90
CA VAL A 495 4.79 3.34 25.47
C VAL A 495 5.66 2.25 24.82
N LEU A 496 6.43 1.51 25.63
CA LEU A 496 7.19 0.35 25.17
C LEU A 496 6.24 -0.81 24.84
N ARG A 497 6.12 -1.12 23.55
CA ARG A 497 5.35 -2.28 23.07
C ARG A 497 6.22 -3.53 23.12
N LYS A 498 5.75 -4.58 23.79
CA LYS A 498 6.42 -5.87 23.82
C LYS A 498 6.37 -6.48 22.41
N PRO A 499 7.52 -6.84 21.82
CA PRO A 499 7.52 -7.58 20.56
C PRO A 499 6.78 -8.90 20.70
N LEU A 500 6.16 -9.35 19.61
CA LEU A 500 5.56 -10.67 19.51
C LEU A 500 6.59 -11.76 19.88
N ALA A 501 6.24 -12.58 20.86
CA ALA A 501 7.16 -13.56 21.44
C ALA A 501 7.43 -14.77 20.52
N ASN A 502 6.50 -15.08 19.60
CA ASN A 502 6.50 -16.31 18.79
C ASN A 502 6.65 -17.59 19.64
N ASP A 503 6.00 -17.62 20.81
CA ASP A 503 6.09 -18.67 21.82
C ASP A 503 5.01 -19.76 21.69
N GLY A 504 4.15 -19.67 20.67
CA GLY A 504 3.06 -20.59 20.40
C GLY A 504 1.83 -20.44 21.28
N SER A 505 1.76 -19.41 22.14
CA SER A 505 0.62 -19.18 23.03
C SER A 505 -0.63 -18.66 22.31
N LEU A 506 -0.48 -17.97 21.17
CA LEU A 506 -1.60 -17.34 20.47
C LEU A 506 -2.50 -18.33 19.72
N SER A 507 -1.94 -19.44 19.22
CA SER A 507 -2.72 -20.47 18.52
C SER A 507 -1.95 -21.77 18.41
N ARG A 508 -2.63 -22.90 18.63
CA ARG A 508 -2.08 -24.24 18.39
C ARG A 508 -1.60 -24.46 16.95
N HIS A 509 -2.10 -23.66 16.00
CA HIS A 509 -1.73 -23.74 14.59
C HIS A 509 -0.42 -22.99 14.27
N LEU A 510 0.08 -22.21 15.22
CA LEU A 510 1.32 -21.46 15.16
C LEU A 510 2.23 -21.93 16.32
N PRO A 511 2.81 -23.13 16.25
CA PRO A 511 3.66 -23.63 17.33
C PRO A 511 4.86 -22.69 17.56
N GLU A 512 5.43 -22.76 18.77
CA GLU A 512 6.60 -21.99 19.16
C GLU A 512 7.72 -22.05 18.11
N GLY A 513 8.24 -20.88 17.70
CA GLY A 513 9.31 -20.79 16.72
C GLY A 513 8.86 -20.86 15.26
N THR A 514 7.55 -20.90 15.00
CA THR A 514 7.03 -21.04 13.63
C THR A 514 7.46 -19.89 12.72
N PRO A 515 7.77 -20.15 11.43
CA PRO A 515 7.99 -19.12 10.40
C PRO A 515 6.69 -18.71 9.69
N TYR A 516 5.53 -18.99 10.28
CA TYR A 516 4.21 -18.82 9.68
C TYR A 516 3.38 -17.79 10.45
N GLY A 517 2.35 -17.26 9.79
CA GLY A 517 1.31 -16.46 10.43
C GLY A 517 -0.08 -16.96 10.06
N LEU A 518 -1.10 -16.51 10.79
CA LEU A 518 -2.51 -16.75 10.47
C LEU A 518 -3.16 -15.49 9.93
N ILE A 519 -3.96 -15.63 8.89
CA ILE A 519 -4.76 -14.54 8.31
C ILE A 519 -6.23 -14.95 8.24
N GLY A 520 -7.13 -13.99 8.34
CA GLY A 520 -8.57 -14.23 8.26
C GLY A 520 -9.41 -12.96 8.20
N THR A 521 -10.71 -13.16 8.13
CA THR A 521 -11.72 -12.12 8.36
C THR A 521 -12.97 -12.78 8.91
N SER A 522 -13.81 -12.02 9.61
CA SER A 522 -15.11 -12.50 10.10
C SER A 522 -16.22 -12.41 9.06
N SER A 523 -16.06 -11.61 7.99
CA SER A 523 -17.06 -11.51 6.92
C SER A 523 -16.45 -10.96 5.62
N PHE A 524 -16.94 -11.46 4.48
CA PHE A 524 -16.78 -10.85 3.15
C PHE A 524 -18.04 -10.11 2.68
N TYR A 525 -19.16 -10.26 3.38
CA TYR A 525 -20.41 -9.54 3.07
C TYR A 525 -20.39 -8.11 3.63
N LYS A 526 -19.74 -7.91 4.79
CA LYS A 526 -19.35 -6.58 5.27
C LYS A 526 -18.33 -5.97 4.31
N ARG A 527 -18.78 -5.12 3.40
CA ARG A 527 -17.98 -4.72 2.23
C ARG A 527 -18.21 -3.26 1.85
N GLU A 528 -17.13 -2.50 1.71
CA GLU A 528 -17.16 -1.11 1.19
C GLU A 528 -16.28 -0.93 -0.06
N SER A 529 -16.26 -1.92 -0.96
CA SER A 529 -15.52 -1.87 -2.22
C SER A 529 -16.23 -1.12 -3.35
N TYR A 530 -17.46 -0.65 -3.15
CA TYR A 530 -18.19 0.16 -4.12
C TYR A 530 -17.61 1.59 -4.15
N PRO A 531 -17.17 2.11 -5.32
CA PRO A 531 -16.59 3.45 -5.42
C PRO A 531 -17.56 4.56 -4.99
N GLY A 532 -17.16 5.42 -4.06
CA GLY A 532 -18.02 6.50 -3.53
C GLY A 532 -19.28 6.01 -2.80
N GLY A 533 -19.32 4.74 -2.39
CA GLY A 533 -20.51 4.09 -1.81
C GLY A 533 -20.73 4.41 -0.34
N GLY A 534 -22.00 4.40 0.07
CA GLY A 534 -22.40 4.43 1.47
C GLY A 534 -23.05 3.10 1.85
N VAL A 535 -23.10 2.79 3.15
CA VAL A 535 -23.76 1.59 3.67
C VAL A 535 -25.19 1.96 4.09
N PRO A 536 -26.23 1.51 3.36
CA PRO A 536 -27.62 1.80 3.74
C PRO A 536 -27.98 1.18 5.08
N GLU A 537 -28.95 1.78 5.77
CA GLU A 537 -29.52 1.20 6.99
C GLU A 537 -30.06 -0.21 6.75
N GLY A 538 -29.74 -1.15 7.64
CA GLY A 538 -30.11 -2.56 7.51
C GLY A 538 -29.27 -3.38 6.51
N SER A 539 -28.23 -2.80 5.91
CA SER A 539 -27.27 -3.48 5.02
C SER A 539 -25.87 -3.52 5.63
N VAL A 540 -25.05 -4.47 5.19
CA VAL A 540 -23.61 -4.55 5.48
C VAL A 540 -22.72 -4.26 4.27
N THR A 541 -23.33 -4.05 3.11
CA THR A 541 -22.64 -3.85 1.84
C THR A 541 -22.89 -2.44 1.33
N ALA A 542 -21.81 -1.72 1.03
CA ALA A 542 -21.88 -0.39 0.46
C ALA A 542 -22.47 -0.42 -0.96
N THR A 543 -23.29 0.58 -1.25
CA THR A 543 -23.93 0.77 -2.54
C THR A 543 -23.97 2.26 -2.87
N TYR A 544 -24.51 2.61 -4.04
CA TYR A 544 -24.75 4.00 -4.39
C TYR A 544 -25.81 4.61 -3.47
N VAL A 545 -25.46 5.71 -2.80
CA VAL A 545 -26.36 6.49 -1.92
C VAL A 545 -26.60 7.91 -2.42
N GLY A 546 -26.09 8.25 -3.62
CA GLY A 546 -26.26 9.57 -4.21
C GLY A 546 -27.68 9.82 -4.76
N LYS A 547 -27.97 11.09 -5.08
CA LYS A 547 -29.21 11.48 -5.78
C LYS A 547 -29.00 11.36 -7.29
N GLY A 548 -29.85 10.60 -7.98
CA GLY A 548 -29.84 10.47 -9.44
C GLY A 548 -29.49 9.07 -9.95
N LYS A 549 -29.04 8.98 -11.21
CA LYS A 549 -28.65 7.70 -11.82
C LYS A 549 -27.36 7.20 -11.18
N ASN A 550 -27.37 5.93 -10.78
CA ASN A 550 -26.20 5.25 -10.24
C ASN A 550 -25.08 5.22 -11.31
N PRO A 551 -23.97 5.94 -11.12
CA PRO A 551 -22.94 6.12 -12.15
C PRO A 551 -22.17 4.82 -12.41
N TYR A 552 -22.12 3.91 -11.43
CA TYR A 552 -21.40 2.65 -11.56
C TYR A 552 -22.27 1.50 -12.11
N ARG A 553 -23.60 1.56 -11.92
CA ARG A 553 -24.54 0.65 -12.62
C ARG A 553 -24.70 1.00 -14.09
N GLY A 554 -24.25 2.20 -14.51
CA GLY A 554 -24.10 2.62 -15.91
C GLY A 554 -22.76 2.23 -16.58
N LEU A 555 -22.01 1.28 -15.99
CA LEU A 555 -20.66 0.81 -16.37
C LEU A 555 -19.51 1.79 -16.17
N ASP A 556 -18.32 1.21 -15.99
CA ASP A 556 -17.08 1.70 -16.60
C ASP A 556 -17.09 1.23 -18.07
N PRO A 557 -17.65 2.02 -19.01
CA PRO A 557 -17.97 1.57 -20.37
C PRO A 557 -16.74 1.09 -21.14
N PHE A 558 -16.94 0.13 -22.05
CA PHE A 558 -15.85 -0.35 -22.90
C PHE A 558 -15.41 0.72 -23.91
N ASN A 559 -16.38 1.48 -24.43
CA ASN A 559 -16.18 2.59 -25.33
C ASN A 559 -16.43 3.90 -24.56
N THR A 560 -15.37 4.62 -24.17
CA THR A 560 -15.50 5.98 -23.62
C THR A 560 -14.34 6.86 -24.04
N SER A 561 -14.63 8.07 -24.51
CA SER A 561 -13.63 9.11 -24.74
C SER A 561 -13.41 10.03 -23.53
N GLU A 562 -14.06 9.76 -22.41
CA GLU A 562 -13.95 10.55 -21.18
C GLU A 562 -12.70 10.14 -20.39
N ASN A 563 -11.96 11.14 -19.91
CA ASN A 563 -10.92 10.93 -18.90
C ASN A 563 -11.61 10.52 -17.59
N GLY A 564 -10.96 9.72 -16.76
CA GLY A 564 -11.51 9.35 -15.44
C GLY A 564 -12.94 8.79 -15.40
N ALA A 565 -13.50 8.31 -16.52
CA ALA A 565 -14.88 7.84 -16.65
C ALA A 565 -15.30 6.83 -15.57
N SER A 566 -14.33 6.10 -15.02
CA SER A 566 -14.47 5.37 -13.77
C SER A 566 -13.22 5.49 -12.92
N LEU A 567 -13.39 5.81 -11.65
CA LEU A 567 -12.34 5.76 -10.63
C LEU A 567 -12.18 4.36 -10.02
N ASN A 568 -13.07 3.44 -10.39
CA ASN A 568 -12.98 2.04 -9.98
C ASN A 568 -11.66 1.43 -10.49
N TRP A 569 -11.02 0.61 -9.65
CA TRP A 569 -9.68 0.02 -9.87
C TRP A 569 -8.48 0.98 -9.89
N VAL A 570 -8.60 2.21 -10.39
CA VAL A 570 -7.43 3.11 -10.50
C VAL A 570 -7.22 4.02 -9.29
N ASN A 571 -8.27 4.21 -8.48
CA ASN A 571 -8.22 5.03 -7.27
C ASN A 571 -8.98 4.33 -6.14
N GLN A 572 -10.32 4.38 -6.15
CA GLN A 572 -11.18 3.82 -5.09
C GLN A 572 -12.10 2.70 -5.61
N GLY A 573 -12.26 1.65 -4.81
CA GLY A 573 -13.04 0.45 -5.12
C GLY A 573 -12.20 -0.64 -5.78
N ALA A 574 -12.85 -1.69 -6.28
CA ALA A 574 -12.26 -2.70 -7.17
C ALA A 574 -13.33 -3.70 -7.65
N ASP A 575 -14.59 -3.30 -7.82
CA ASP A 575 -15.64 -4.24 -8.20
C ASP A 575 -15.47 -4.65 -9.68
N ALA A 576 -15.69 -5.92 -10.02
CA ALA A 576 -15.52 -6.50 -11.35
C ALA A 576 -16.85 -6.89 -11.99
N GLY A 577 -17.76 -5.90 -12.10
CA GLY A 577 -19.10 -6.08 -12.67
C GLY A 577 -20.20 -5.87 -11.65
N THR A 578 -21.40 -6.34 -11.94
CA THR A 578 -22.51 -6.41 -10.98
C THR A 578 -22.62 -7.81 -10.40
N TYR A 579 -22.76 -7.87 -9.09
CA TYR A 579 -22.94 -9.13 -8.36
C TYR A 579 -23.62 -8.87 -7.03
N THR A 580 -24.15 -9.94 -6.46
CA THR A 580 -24.74 -9.96 -5.11
C THR A 580 -23.80 -10.67 -4.16
N ASN A 581 -24.03 -10.54 -2.85
CA ASN A 581 -23.24 -11.26 -1.86
C ASN A 581 -23.31 -12.79 -2.06
N ALA A 582 -24.40 -13.33 -2.60
CA ALA A 582 -24.54 -14.76 -2.89
C ALA A 582 -23.57 -15.28 -3.97
N ASP A 583 -23.02 -14.39 -4.79
CA ASP A 583 -22.01 -14.74 -5.79
C ASP A 583 -20.61 -14.94 -5.18
N ILE A 584 -20.35 -14.40 -3.99
CA ILE A 584 -19.07 -14.59 -3.28
C ILE A 584 -18.98 -16.06 -2.85
N HIS A 585 -18.13 -16.80 -3.55
CA HIS A 585 -17.96 -18.24 -3.33
C HIS A 585 -16.67 -18.56 -2.57
N ALA A 586 -15.60 -17.83 -2.89
CA ALA A 586 -14.27 -18.08 -2.34
C ALA A 586 -13.45 -16.79 -2.21
N VAL A 587 -12.30 -16.89 -1.53
CA VAL A 587 -11.24 -15.89 -1.55
C VAL A 587 -9.95 -16.49 -2.12
N ARG A 588 -9.32 -15.80 -3.06
CA ARG A 588 -7.95 -16.08 -3.53
C ARG A 588 -6.96 -15.31 -2.67
N ILE A 589 -5.98 -16.01 -2.12
CA ILE A 589 -4.83 -15.40 -1.45
C ILE A 589 -3.68 -15.34 -2.46
N LEU A 590 -3.17 -14.14 -2.69
CA LEU A 590 -2.03 -13.89 -3.56
C LEU A 590 -0.81 -13.55 -2.72
N VAL A 591 0.30 -14.26 -2.89
CA VAL A 591 1.62 -13.80 -2.44
C VAL A 591 2.20 -12.86 -3.49
N MET A 592 2.91 -11.84 -3.01
CA MET A 592 3.46 -10.76 -3.81
C MET A 592 4.96 -10.67 -3.55
N GLU A 593 5.75 -10.76 -4.61
CA GLU A 593 7.21 -10.67 -4.52
C GLU A 593 7.68 -9.25 -4.81
N PRO A 594 8.67 -8.72 -4.06
CA PRO A 594 9.39 -7.54 -4.48
C PRO A 594 10.13 -7.81 -5.80
N THR A 595 10.58 -6.75 -6.45
CA THR A 595 11.44 -6.87 -7.63
C THR A 595 12.85 -6.43 -7.28
N THR A 596 13.83 -7.33 -7.37
CA THR A 596 15.24 -6.99 -7.30
C THR A 596 15.61 -6.01 -8.41
N ASP A 597 16.24 -4.90 -8.04
CA ASP A 597 16.75 -3.90 -8.96
C ASP A 597 18.00 -4.42 -9.67
N ARG A 598 17.89 -4.59 -10.98
CA ARG A 598 18.96 -5.06 -11.86
C ARG A 598 19.24 -4.03 -12.94
N HIS A 599 19.21 -2.73 -12.63
CA HIS A 599 19.20 -1.71 -13.68
C HIS A 599 20.49 -1.64 -14.52
N ARG A 600 21.63 -2.21 -14.08
CA ARG A 600 22.86 -2.31 -14.89
C ARG A 600 23.36 -3.74 -15.01
N GLY A 601 24.09 -3.99 -16.10
CA GLY A 601 24.82 -5.22 -16.32
C GLY A 601 23.98 -6.35 -16.92
N PHE A 602 24.29 -7.58 -16.53
CA PHE A 602 23.73 -8.80 -17.11
C PHE A 602 22.19 -8.87 -16.98
N LYS A 603 21.52 -9.08 -18.12
CA LYS A 603 20.04 -9.18 -18.23
C LYS A 603 19.30 -8.09 -17.45
N SER A 604 19.75 -6.84 -17.60
CA SER A 604 19.26 -5.70 -16.82
C SER A 604 17.77 -5.39 -17.00
N GLY A 605 17.22 -4.69 -16.00
CA GLY A 605 15.83 -4.24 -15.95
C GLY A 605 14.83 -5.29 -15.47
N ARG A 606 13.55 -4.94 -15.55
CA ARG A 606 12.45 -5.85 -15.22
C ARG A 606 12.23 -6.80 -16.40
N ARG A 607 12.48 -8.09 -16.19
CA ARG A 607 12.40 -9.14 -17.25
C ARG A 607 11.07 -9.91 -17.23
N PHE A 608 10.04 -9.31 -16.68
CA PHE A 608 8.67 -9.79 -16.76
C PHE A 608 7.75 -8.60 -16.98
N TYR A 609 6.52 -8.87 -17.38
CA TYR A 609 5.49 -7.85 -17.40
C TYR A 609 4.17 -8.43 -16.89
N SER A 610 3.45 -7.61 -16.12
CA SER A 610 2.05 -7.77 -15.77
C SER A 610 1.45 -6.37 -15.72
N HIS A 611 0.12 -6.24 -15.75
CA HIS A 611 -0.52 -4.94 -15.69
C HIS A 611 -0.25 -4.13 -14.41
N ALA A 612 0.08 -4.81 -13.31
CA ALA A 612 0.53 -4.16 -12.08
C ALA A 612 2.05 -3.94 -12.00
N GLN A 613 2.82 -4.57 -12.88
CA GLN A 613 4.28 -4.69 -12.78
C GLN A 613 4.76 -5.37 -11.48
N GLU A 614 3.92 -6.25 -10.96
CA GLU A 614 4.12 -7.06 -9.76
C GLU A 614 4.11 -8.54 -10.12
N ARG A 615 4.86 -9.36 -9.37
CA ARG A 615 4.76 -10.82 -9.44
C ARG A 615 3.71 -11.29 -8.43
N LEU A 616 2.63 -11.86 -8.94
CA LEU A 616 1.50 -12.35 -8.16
C LEU A 616 1.40 -13.86 -8.33
N ARG A 617 1.42 -14.60 -7.22
CA ARG A 617 1.26 -16.08 -7.25
C ARG A 617 0.14 -16.49 -6.32
N ILE A 618 -0.58 -17.55 -6.68
CA ILE A 618 -1.73 -18.03 -5.91
C ILE A 618 -1.23 -18.95 -4.81
N LEU A 619 -1.40 -18.54 -3.55
CA LEU A 619 -1.20 -19.37 -2.36
C LEU A 619 -2.38 -20.31 -2.11
N GLY A 620 -3.60 -19.89 -2.48
CA GLY A 620 -4.77 -20.73 -2.41
C GLY A 620 -6.06 -20.01 -2.79
N GLU A 621 -7.08 -20.78 -3.16
CA GLU A 621 -8.46 -20.35 -3.36
C GLU A 621 -9.32 -21.08 -2.32
N ILE A 622 -9.82 -20.35 -1.33
CA ILE A 622 -10.52 -20.87 -0.15
C ILE A 622 -12.02 -20.60 -0.29
N PRO A 623 -12.88 -21.63 -0.38
CA PRO A 623 -14.32 -21.45 -0.31
C PRO A 623 -14.71 -20.84 1.04
N VAL A 624 -15.55 -19.81 1.01
CA VAL A 624 -15.98 -19.06 2.21
C VAL A 624 -17.44 -19.34 2.57
N ARG A 625 -17.99 -20.44 2.06
CA ARG A 625 -19.39 -20.83 2.27
C ARG A 625 -19.44 -22.13 3.05
N HIS A 626 -19.88 -22.07 4.30
CA HIS A 626 -19.81 -23.18 5.27
C HIS A 626 -21.01 -24.14 5.19
N PHE A 627 -21.16 -24.87 4.08
CA PHE A 627 -22.22 -25.88 3.96
C PHE A 627 -21.91 -27.14 4.78
N GLY A 628 -22.91 -27.62 5.53
CA GLY A 628 -22.83 -28.91 6.23
C GLY A 628 -21.85 -28.94 7.41
N GLU A 629 -21.44 -27.78 7.91
CA GLU A 629 -20.75 -27.67 9.20
C GLU A 629 -21.79 -27.84 10.34
N ALA A 630 -21.35 -28.46 11.44
CA ALA A 630 -22.24 -29.01 12.49
C ALA A 630 -23.21 -27.98 13.10
N SER A 631 -22.87 -26.68 13.02
CA SER A 631 -23.61 -25.57 13.62
C SER A 631 -24.91 -25.19 12.88
N ALA A 632 -25.09 -25.53 11.59
CA ALA A 632 -26.25 -25.11 10.79
C ALA A 632 -27.24 -26.23 10.44
N GLY A 633 -26.82 -27.49 10.57
CA GLY A 633 -27.53 -28.66 10.06
C GLY A 633 -27.27 -28.94 8.56
N PRO A 634 -27.69 -30.11 8.05
CA PRO A 634 -27.38 -30.52 6.67
C PRO A 634 -27.95 -29.54 5.63
N GLY A 635 -27.11 -29.10 4.69
CA GLY A 635 -27.52 -28.26 3.56
C GLY A 635 -27.78 -26.77 3.86
N LYS A 636 -27.61 -26.33 5.11
CA LYS A 636 -27.75 -24.92 5.51
C LYS A 636 -26.38 -24.26 5.73
N GLN A 637 -26.36 -22.93 5.65
CA GLN A 637 -25.21 -22.11 6.02
C GLN A 637 -25.41 -21.55 7.43
N PRO A 638 -24.36 -21.49 8.27
CA PRO A 638 -24.41 -20.70 9.49
C PRO A 638 -24.56 -19.23 9.14
N GLU A 639 -25.25 -18.50 10.02
CA GLU A 639 -25.36 -17.04 9.96
C GLU A 639 -24.39 -16.41 10.96
N ASP A 640 -23.84 -15.26 10.59
CA ASP A 640 -23.08 -14.39 11.48
C ASP A 640 -24.01 -13.64 12.45
N THR A 641 -23.43 -12.92 13.41
CA THR A 641 -24.20 -12.17 14.42
C THR A 641 -25.03 -11.02 13.84
N SER A 642 -24.86 -10.68 12.56
CA SER A 642 -25.69 -9.71 11.84
C SER A 642 -26.83 -10.35 11.04
N GLY A 643 -27.04 -11.67 11.13
CA GLY A 643 -28.10 -12.39 10.41
C GLY A 643 -27.79 -12.59 8.93
N HIS A 644 -26.51 -12.53 8.54
CA HIS A 644 -26.07 -12.80 7.19
C HIS A 644 -25.31 -14.13 7.13
N PRO A 645 -25.30 -14.86 6.01
CA PRO A 645 -24.44 -16.03 5.87
C PRO A 645 -23.00 -15.75 6.29
N ASP A 646 -22.49 -16.59 7.20
CA ASP A 646 -21.13 -16.49 7.67
C ASP A 646 -20.18 -16.78 6.49
N THR A 647 -19.24 -15.87 6.28
CA THR A 647 -18.22 -15.95 5.22
C THR A 647 -16.80 -15.81 5.79
N SER A 648 -16.66 -16.14 7.06
CA SER A 648 -15.38 -16.08 7.75
C SER A 648 -14.42 -17.15 7.26
N PHE A 649 -13.13 -16.88 7.40
CA PHE A 649 -12.10 -17.88 7.13
C PHE A 649 -10.88 -17.65 8.00
N LEU A 650 -10.09 -18.71 8.15
CA LEU A 650 -8.79 -18.67 8.79
C LEU A 650 -7.81 -19.54 8.00
N ALA A 651 -6.65 -18.98 7.66
CA ALA A 651 -5.63 -19.64 6.86
C ALA A 651 -4.23 -19.42 7.45
N LYS A 652 -3.38 -20.45 7.39
CA LYS A 652 -1.95 -20.36 7.70
C LYS A 652 -1.18 -20.05 6.42
N ILE A 653 -0.35 -19.02 6.47
CA ILE A 653 0.46 -18.54 5.35
C ILE A 653 1.94 -18.37 5.76
N PRO A 654 2.87 -18.29 4.80
CA PRO A 654 4.24 -17.84 5.08
C PRO A 654 4.22 -16.45 5.74
N ALA A 655 5.02 -16.26 6.79
CA ALA A 655 5.24 -14.93 7.35
C ALA A 655 6.32 -14.17 6.56
N ASP A 656 6.43 -12.86 6.78
CA ASP A 656 7.46 -11.99 6.19
C ASP A 656 7.45 -11.93 4.65
N VAL A 657 6.29 -12.22 4.07
CA VAL A 657 5.98 -12.01 2.65
C VAL A 657 4.77 -11.10 2.52
N ALA A 658 4.74 -10.29 1.45
CA ALA A 658 3.58 -9.49 1.15
C ALA A 658 2.46 -10.36 0.56
N PHE A 659 1.21 -10.06 0.90
CA PHE A 659 0.05 -10.76 0.32
C PHE A 659 -1.16 -9.85 0.11
N THR A 660 -2.11 -10.32 -0.70
CA THR A 660 -3.41 -9.67 -0.87
C THR A 660 -4.55 -10.65 -1.19
N PHE A 661 -5.78 -10.14 -1.26
CA PHE A 661 -7.03 -10.87 -1.40
C PHE A 661 -7.75 -10.54 -2.71
N GLN A 662 -8.37 -11.56 -3.31
CA GLN A 662 -9.42 -11.37 -4.30
C GLN A 662 -10.64 -12.22 -3.92
N THR A 663 -11.83 -11.64 -3.82
CA THR A 663 -13.05 -12.45 -3.70
C THR A 663 -13.40 -13.02 -5.07
N LEU A 664 -13.85 -14.26 -5.12
CA LEU A 664 -14.11 -15.00 -6.35
C LEU A 664 -15.56 -15.48 -6.41
N ASP A 665 -16.06 -15.60 -7.64
CA ASP A 665 -17.25 -16.39 -7.93
C ASP A 665 -16.97 -17.92 -7.97
N LYS A 666 -18.01 -18.71 -8.23
CA LYS A 666 -17.90 -20.18 -8.36
C LYS A 666 -17.01 -20.66 -9.53
N HIS A 667 -16.78 -19.81 -10.52
CA HIS A 667 -15.90 -20.07 -11.65
C HIS A 667 -14.45 -19.62 -11.40
N GLY A 668 -14.17 -19.06 -10.22
CA GLY A 668 -12.86 -18.55 -9.84
C GLY A 668 -12.52 -17.19 -10.45
N MET A 669 -13.52 -16.47 -10.98
CA MET A 669 -13.35 -15.12 -11.53
C MET A 669 -13.43 -14.09 -10.40
N VAL A 670 -12.55 -13.10 -10.45
CA VAL A 670 -12.54 -12.00 -9.49
C VAL A 670 -13.86 -11.23 -9.50
N LEU A 671 -14.41 -10.99 -8.31
CA LEU A 671 -15.54 -10.10 -8.03
C LEU A 671 -15.07 -8.75 -7.48
N ASN A 672 -14.05 -8.76 -6.62
CA ASN A 672 -13.32 -7.58 -6.17
C ASN A 672 -11.92 -7.95 -5.67
N MET A 673 -11.04 -6.96 -5.54
CA MET A 673 -9.66 -7.12 -5.10
C MET A 673 -9.29 -6.07 -4.04
N ALA A 674 -8.62 -6.50 -2.97
CA ALA A 674 -7.98 -5.58 -2.04
C ALA A 674 -6.70 -5.03 -2.69
N GLN A 675 -6.73 -3.79 -3.19
CA GLN A 675 -5.58 -3.24 -3.89
C GLN A 675 -4.54 -2.62 -2.94
N THR A 676 -3.93 -3.43 -2.08
CA THR A 676 -2.91 -3.01 -1.11
C THR A 676 -2.03 -4.20 -0.74
N TRP A 677 -0.84 -3.93 -0.20
CA TRP A 677 0.03 -4.96 0.36
C TRP A 677 -0.26 -5.15 1.84
N HIS A 678 -0.33 -6.41 2.26
CA HIS A 678 -0.44 -6.82 3.66
C HIS A 678 0.77 -7.65 4.07
N GLN A 679 1.01 -7.79 5.37
CA GLN A 679 2.01 -8.72 5.90
C GLN A 679 1.56 -9.36 7.22
N VAL A 680 2.23 -10.43 7.62
CA VAL A 680 2.21 -10.97 8.97
C VAL A 680 3.63 -11.36 9.38
N ARG A 681 3.97 -11.15 10.65
CA ARG A 681 5.23 -11.60 11.26
C ARG A 681 5.13 -13.07 11.73
N PRO A 682 6.27 -13.76 11.93
CA PRO A 682 6.27 -15.12 12.48
C PRO A 682 5.52 -15.21 13.82
N GLY A 683 4.52 -16.08 13.88
CA GLY A 683 3.63 -16.25 15.03
C GLY A 683 2.46 -15.26 15.11
N GLU A 684 2.32 -14.32 14.17
CA GLU A 684 1.27 -13.29 14.19
C GLU A 684 -0.07 -13.87 13.71
N ILE A 685 -1.18 -13.37 14.29
CA ILE A 685 -2.54 -13.62 13.84
C ILE A 685 -3.16 -12.30 13.38
N ARG A 686 -3.65 -12.27 12.14
CA ARG A 686 -4.37 -11.14 11.53
C ARG A 686 -5.71 -11.57 10.95
N ASN A 687 -6.69 -11.67 11.83
CA ASN A 687 -8.08 -11.99 11.52
C ASN A 687 -9.06 -10.85 11.86
N ASP A 688 -8.53 -9.69 12.22
CA ASP A 688 -9.24 -8.56 12.82
C ASP A 688 -9.78 -7.55 11.78
N CYS A 689 -9.73 -7.87 10.48
CA CYS A 689 -10.20 -7.00 9.40
C CYS A 689 -11.69 -6.69 9.48
N GLY A 690 -12.51 -7.64 9.95
CA GLY A 690 -13.95 -7.46 10.19
C GLY A 690 -14.85 -7.34 8.95
N GLY A 691 -14.26 -7.22 7.76
CA GLY A 691 -14.94 -6.97 6.49
C GLY A 691 -13.97 -6.62 5.35
N CYS A 692 -14.45 -6.66 4.11
CA CYS A 692 -13.73 -6.20 2.92
C CYS A 692 -13.75 -4.67 2.85
N HIS A 693 -12.67 -4.02 3.31
CA HIS A 693 -12.52 -2.56 3.34
C HIS A 693 -13.59 -1.85 4.20
N ALA A 694 -14.17 -2.55 5.19
CA ALA A 694 -15.28 -2.09 6.01
C ALA A 694 -14.82 -1.19 7.17
N HIS A 695 -14.27 -0.02 6.84
CA HIS A 695 -13.71 0.93 7.81
C HIS A 695 -14.75 1.82 8.49
N SER A 696 -15.92 2.01 7.86
CA SER A 696 -16.99 2.87 8.39
C SER A 696 -18.04 2.12 9.19
N GLN A 697 -17.90 0.80 9.28
CA GLN A 697 -18.82 -0.11 9.95
C GLN A 697 -18.14 -0.74 11.18
N ALA A 698 -18.94 -1.08 12.18
CA ALA A 698 -18.45 -1.93 13.26
C ALA A 698 -18.10 -3.33 12.71
N PRO A 699 -16.88 -3.84 12.94
CA PRO A 699 -16.51 -5.17 12.48
C PRO A 699 -17.33 -6.24 13.21
N THR A 700 -17.62 -7.37 12.55
CA THR A 700 -18.12 -8.55 13.29
C THR A 700 -16.97 -9.10 14.13
N PRO A 701 -17.12 -9.28 15.45
CA PRO A 701 -16.10 -9.93 16.27
C PRO A 701 -15.77 -11.32 15.71
N PHE A 702 -14.49 -11.64 15.58
CA PHE A 702 -14.06 -12.89 14.92
C PHE A 702 -14.45 -14.12 15.73
N GLU A 703 -14.40 -14.03 17.06
CA GLU A 703 -14.79 -15.07 18.02
C GLU A 703 -16.25 -15.53 17.90
N HIS A 704 -17.08 -14.79 17.17
CA HIS A 704 -18.48 -15.13 16.91
C HIS A 704 -18.71 -15.74 15.52
N SER A 705 -17.65 -15.98 14.75
CA SER A 705 -17.76 -16.52 13.40
C SER A 705 -17.47 -18.03 13.34
N ALA A 706 -17.91 -18.68 12.28
CA ALA A 706 -17.66 -20.11 12.02
C ALA A 706 -16.16 -20.44 12.01
N ALA A 707 -15.32 -19.55 11.49
CA ALA A 707 -13.86 -19.72 11.47
C ALA A 707 -13.17 -19.62 12.84
N ALA A 708 -13.87 -19.19 13.89
CA ALA A 708 -13.37 -19.22 15.26
C ALA A 708 -13.73 -20.51 16.02
N ASP A 709 -14.57 -21.37 15.45
CA ASP A 709 -14.90 -22.66 16.07
C ASP A 709 -13.62 -23.49 16.29
N LYS A 710 -13.51 -24.11 17.48
CA LYS A 710 -12.38 -24.97 17.85
C LYS A 710 -12.21 -26.17 16.90
N ASP A 711 -13.27 -26.59 16.22
CA ASP A 711 -13.29 -27.70 15.28
C ASP A 711 -13.18 -27.23 13.82
N TYR A 712 -13.06 -25.91 13.59
CA TYR A 712 -12.79 -25.34 12.27
C TYR A 712 -11.47 -25.85 11.71
N LYS A 713 -11.52 -26.44 10.51
CA LYS A 713 -10.35 -26.93 9.81
C LYS A 713 -9.73 -25.80 8.99
N ILE A 714 -8.69 -25.18 9.55
CA ILE A 714 -7.97 -24.10 8.86
C ILE A 714 -7.37 -24.58 7.53
N PHE A 715 -7.25 -23.65 6.59
CA PHE A 715 -6.52 -23.89 5.36
C PHE A 715 -5.03 -23.65 5.56
N ASP A 716 -4.24 -24.71 5.51
CA ASP A 716 -2.79 -24.61 5.59
C ASP A 716 -2.17 -24.42 4.19
N LEU A 717 -2.04 -23.15 3.78
CA LEU A 717 -1.49 -22.77 2.47
C LEU A 717 0.03 -22.91 2.38
N THR A 718 0.69 -23.31 3.47
CA THR A 718 2.14 -23.51 3.52
C THR A 718 2.55 -24.92 3.10
N THR A 719 1.59 -25.85 3.00
CA THR A 719 1.84 -27.26 2.66
C THR A 719 1.35 -27.64 1.26
N ARG A 720 0.27 -27.00 0.81
CA ARG A 720 -0.36 -27.23 -0.50
C ARG A 720 -1.26 -26.06 -0.87
N THR A 721 -1.46 -25.86 -2.16
CA THR A 721 -2.30 -24.80 -2.73
C THR A 721 -3.66 -25.39 -3.10
N PRO A 722 -4.74 -25.12 -2.34
CA PRO A 722 -6.10 -25.44 -2.77
C PRO A 722 -6.51 -24.54 -3.95
N LEU A 723 -7.17 -25.12 -4.95
CA LEU A 723 -7.67 -24.41 -6.12
C LEU A 723 -9.11 -24.82 -6.41
N LEU A 724 -9.95 -23.84 -6.74
CA LEU A 724 -11.33 -24.10 -7.18
C LEU A 724 -11.33 -24.93 -8.46
N THR A 725 -12.22 -25.92 -8.46
CA THR A 725 -12.45 -26.85 -9.57
C THR A 725 -13.93 -27.20 -9.65
N THR A 726 -14.32 -28.00 -10.64
CA THR A 726 -15.68 -28.57 -10.73
C THR A 726 -15.84 -29.77 -9.82
N LYS A 727 -17.09 -30.14 -9.51
CA LYS A 727 -17.37 -31.31 -8.68
C LYS A 727 -16.76 -32.61 -9.22
N ALA A 728 -16.70 -32.75 -10.54
CA ALA A 728 -16.10 -33.92 -11.20
C ALA A 728 -14.60 -34.11 -10.92
N LYS A 729 -13.92 -33.07 -10.43
CA LYS A 729 -12.49 -33.07 -10.10
C LYS A 729 -12.26 -32.73 -8.61
N ASP A 730 -13.29 -32.82 -7.78
CA ASP A 730 -13.22 -32.49 -6.37
C ASP A 730 -12.43 -33.55 -5.58
N GLU A 731 -11.30 -33.14 -5.01
CA GLU A 731 -10.47 -33.95 -4.10
C GLU A 731 -10.86 -33.73 -2.64
N SER A 732 -11.60 -32.65 -2.32
CA SER A 732 -12.00 -32.34 -0.94
C SER A 732 -13.15 -33.22 -0.43
N LYS A 733 -13.97 -33.75 -1.34
CA LYS A 733 -15.18 -34.55 -1.04
C LYS A 733 -16.17 -33.82 -0.12
N ARG A 734 -16.18 -32.49 -0.16
CA ARG A 734 -17.09 -31.61 0.59
C ARG A 734 -18.07 -30.91 -0.34
N GLN A 735 -19.17 -30.42 0.21
CA GLN A 735 -20.08 -29.52 -0.49
C GLN A 735 -19.67 -28.07 -0.22
N TRP A 736 -19.51 -27.27 -1.27
CA TRP A 736 -19.07 -25.87 -1.17
C TRP A 736 -20.08 -24.84 -1.72
N ASP A 737 -21.12 -25.33 -2.39
CA ASP A 737 -22.21 -24.53 -2.93
C ASP A 737 -23.54 -25.29 -2.79
N VAL A 738 -24.67 -24.56 -2.92
CA VAL A 738 -26.03 -25.11 -2.76
C VAL A 738 -26.28 -26.27 -3.71
N LYS A 739 -25.75 -26.21 -4.94
CA LYS A 739 -25.98 -27.19 -6.01
C LYS A 739 -24.92 -28.30 -6.02
N ASN A 740 -23.92 -28.24 -5.15
CA ASN A 740 -22.79 -29.16 -5.07
C ASN A 740 -22.07 -29.30 -6.43
N GLU A 741 -21.86 -28.19 -7.12
CA GLU A 741 -21.27 -28.13 -8.47
C GLU A 741 -19.77 -27.80 -8.48
N THR A 742 -19.23 -27.28 -7.37
CA THR A 742 -17.81 -26.94 -7.21
C THR A 742 -17.07 -27.91 -6.28
N GLY A 743 -15.73 -27.85 -6.34
CA GLY A 743 -14.83 -28.65 -5.53
C GLY A 743 -13.49 -27.96 -5.32
N LEU A 744 -12.59 -28.63 -4.60
CA LEU A 744 -11.19 -28.23 -4.49
C LEU A 744 -10.27 -29.33 -4.99
N ARG A 745 -9.23 -28.93 -5.72
CA ARG A 745 -8.06 -29.76 -6.02
C ARG A 745 -6.82 -29.14 -5.39
N TYR A 746 -5.75 -29.92 -5.21
CA TYR A 746 -4.55 -29.45 -4.51
C TYR A 746 -3.29 -29.52 -5.37
N GLU A 747 -2.52 -28.43 -5.38
CA GLU A 747 -1.17 -28.39 -5.96
C GLU A 747 -0.11 -28.41 -4.84
N LYS A 748 1.08 -28.95 -5.14
CA LYS A 748 2.18 -29.02 -4.15
C LYS A 748 2.84 -27.67 -3.86
N THR A 749 2.83 -26.75 -4.81
CA THR A 749 3.48 -25.44 -4.74
C THR A 749 2.50 -24.33 -5.08
N VAL A 750 2.90 -23.07 -4.88
CA VAL A 750 2.14 -21.91 -5.36
C VAL A 750 1.80 -22.02 -6.84
N LYS A 751 0.59 -21.61 -7.23
CA LYS A 751 0.13 -21.68 -8.63
C LYS A 751 0.48 -20.40 -9.37
N ASN A 752 1.13 -20.58 -10.52
CA ASN A 752 1.35 -19.57 -11.56
C ASN A 752 0.35 -19.76 -12.70
N ALA A 753 0.01 -18.67 -13.39
CA ALA A 753 -0.65 -18.69 -14.69
C ALA A 753 0.06 -17.69 -15.59
N GLU A 754 1.02 -18.15 -16.41
CA GLU A 754 1.93 -17.32 -17.22
C GLU A 754 1.69 -17.57 -18.73
N TYR A 755 1.88 -16.53 -19.55
CA TYR A 755 1.54 -16.57 -20.97
C TYR A 755 2.23 -17.70 -21.76
N HIS A 756 3.55 -17.79 -21.73
CA HIS A 756 4.29 -18.77 -22.54
C HIS A 756 4.04 -20.22 -22.08
N ARG A 757 3.98 -20.43 -20.77
CA ARG A 757 3.87 -21.78 -20.16
C ARG A 757 2.45 -22.30 -20.12
N ASP A 758 1.48 -21.47 -19.77
CA ASP A 758 0.11 -21.91 -19.48
C ASP A 758 -0.90 -21.50 -20.57
N ILE A 759 -0.73 -20.36 -21.24
CA ILE A 759 -1.76 -19.81 -22.14
C ILE A 759 -1.48 -20.10 -23.60
N LYS A 760 -0.26 -19.83 -24.07
CA LYS A 760 0.11 -20.03 -25.47
C LYS A 760 -0.14 -21.47 -25.95
N PRO A 761 0.20 -22.53 -25.21
CA PRO A 761 -0.09 -23.90 -25.64
C PRO A 761 -1.59 -24.18 -25.81
N LEU A 762 -2.43 -23.56 -24.98
CA LEU A 762 -3.89 -23.68 -25.08
C LEU A 762 -4.42 -22.94 -26.32
N LEU A 763 -3.90 -21.75 -26.61
CA LEU A 763 -4.24 -21.00 -27.81
C LEU A 763 -3.85 -21.78 -29.08
N ASP A 764 -2.62 -22.31 -29.12
CA ASP A 764 -2.10 -23.08 -30.26
C ASP A 764 -2.98 -24.30 -30.56
N ARG A 765 -3.37 -25.04 -29.52
CA ARG A 765 -4.15 -26.28 -29.65
C ARG A 765 -5.63 -26.04 -29.96
N SER A 766 -6.23 -25.05 -29.30
CA SER A 766 -7.69 -24.93 -29.23
C SER A 766 -8.25 -23.71 -29.99
N CYS A 767 -7.39 -22.79 -30.46
CA CYS A 767 -7.84 -21.54 -31.09
C CYS A 767 -7.22 -21.26 -32.47
N VAL A 768 -5.92 -21.56 -32.65
CA VAL A 768 -5.16 -21.14 -33.85
C VAL A 768 -5.74 -21.67 -35.16
N GLN A 769 -6.37 -22.85 -35.17
CA GLN A 769 -6.99 -23.42 -36.38
C GLN A 769 -7.97 -22.46 -37.08
N CYS A 770 -8.66 -21.59 -36.34
CA CYS A 770 -9.58 -20.57 -36.89
C CYS A 770 -9.06 -19.12 -36.74
N HIS A 771 -7.99 -18.92 -35.98
CA HIS A 771 -7.43 -17.63 -35.62
C HIS A 771 -5.97 -17.50 -36.08
N SER A 772 -5.64 -18.05 -37.25
CA SER A 772 -4.29 -18.02 -37.79
C SER A 772 -4.04 -16.75 -38.62
N ILE A 773 -2.79 -16.31 -38.66
CA ILE A 773 -2.27 -15.34 -39.62
C ILE A 773 -2.40 -15.84 -41.06
N LYS A 774 -2.49 -17.16 -41.24
CA LYS A 774 -2.75 -17.80 -42.53
C LYS A 774 -4.26 -17.78 -42.80
N GLY A 775 -4.67 -16.97 -43.77
CA GLY A 775 -6.07 -16.86 -44.19
C GLY A 775 -6.85 -15.80 -43.42
N LYS A 776 -8.18 -15.88 -43.48
CA LYS A 776 -9.08 -14.92 -42.84
C LYS A 776 -9.36 -15.34 -41.40
N ALA A 777 -8.61 -14.77 -40.45
CA ALA A 777 -8.80 -15.02 -39.04
C ALA A 777 -10.22 -14.65 -38.56
N ALA A 778 -10.86 -15.57 -37.84
CA ALA A 778 -12.19 -15.34 -37.28
C ALA A 778 -12.21 -14.11 -36.35
N GLY A 779 -13.22 -13.26 -36.51
CA GLY A 779 -13.34 -12.02 -35.73
C GLY A 779 -12.16 -11.05 -35.86
N GLU A 780 -11.33 -11.21 -36.91
CA GLU A 780 -10.10 -10.44 -37.16
C GLU A 780 -9.06 -10.55 -36.03
N LEU A 781 -9.10 -11.65 -35.27
CA LEU A 781 -8.16 -11.94 -34.18
C LEU A 781 -7.17 -13.01 -34.61
N VAL A 782 -5.90 -12.63 -34.71
CA VAL A 782 -4.77 -13.55 -34.96
C VAL A 782 -4.14 -13.97 -33.63
N LEU A 783 -3.95 -15.28 -33.44
CA LEU A 783 -3.47 -15.90 -32.20
C LEU A 783 -2.17 -16.72 -32.35
N ASP A 784 -1.60 -16.80 -33.55
CA ASP A 784 -0.30 -17.45 -33.83
C ASP A 784 0.78 -16.47 -34.31
N ASP A 785 0.64 -15.16 -34.02
CA ASP A 785 1.65 -14.17 -34.36
C ASP A 785 2.79 -14.15 -33.32
N SER A 786 3.90 -14.80 -33.67
CA SER A 786 5.12 -14.85 -32.85
C SER A 786 6.06 -13.65 -33.06
N LYS A 787 5.74 -12.72 -33.96
CA LYS A 787 6.61 -11.56 -34.21
C LYS A 787 6.67 -10.68 -32.97
N MET A 788 7.88 -10.35 -32.53
CA MET A 788 8.10 -9.44 -31.41
C MET A 788 7.66 -8.03 -31.77
N MET A 789 6.84 -7.44 -30.91
CA MET A 789 6.22 -6.12 -31.06
C MET A 789 6.64 -5.22 -29.92
N ASN A 790 7.23 -4.07 -30.25
CA ASN A 790 7.57 -3.05 -29.28
C ASN A 790 6.31 -2.39 -28.72
N VAL A 791 6.27 -2.23 -27.41
CA VAL A 791 5.15 -1.62 -26.70
C VAL A 791 5.47 -0.15 -26.45
N PRO A 792 4.70 0.79 -27.02
CA PRO A 792 4.98 2.23 -26.87
C PRO A 792 5.08 2.65 -25.40
N ASN A 793 6.08 3.48 -25.08
CA ASN A 793 6.31 4.06 -23.75
C ASN A 793 6.49 3.05 -22.60
N ARG A 794 6.74 1.76 -22.90
CA ARG A 794 6.97 0.73 -21.86
C ARG A 794 8.36 0.10 -21.89
N GLY A 795 9.13 0.32 -22.96
CA GLY A 795 10.49 -0.23 -23.08
C GLY A 795 10.56 -1.76 -23.13
N ILE A 796 9.46 -2.43 -23.50
CA ILE A 796 9.38 -3.89 -23.63
C ILE A 796 8.96 -4.28 -25.06
N SER A 797 9.30 -5.52 -25.43
CA SER A 797 8.83 -6.16 -26.66
C SER A 797 8.16 -7.48 -26.30
N VAL A 798 7.04 -7.80 -26.95
CA VAL A 798 6.22 -9.00 -26.65
C VAL A 798 5.76 -9.68 -27.94
N PRO A 799 5.43 -10.99 -27.93
CA PRO A 799 4.84 -11.64 -29.11
C PRO A 799 3.56 -10.95 -29.58
N GLY A 800 3.33 -10.91 -30.90
CA GLY A 800 2.19 -10.24 -31.51
C GLY A 800 0.83 -10.75 -31.01
N THR A 801 0.70 -12.05 -30.73
CA THR A 801 -0.50 -12.62 -30.09
C THR A 801 -0.75 -12.00 -28.71
N TYR A 802 0.28 -11.95 -27.86
CA TYR A 802 0.16 -11.34 -26.53
C TYR A 802 -0.19 -9.84 -26.64
N TYR A 803 0.44 -9.12 -27.58
CA TYR A 803 0.15 -7.71 -27.83
C TYR A 803 -1.34 -7.48 -28.11
N ARG A 804 -1.92 -8.24 -29.05
CA ARG A 804 -3.33 -8.14 -29.45
C ARG A 804 -4.29 -8.41 -28.30
N LEU A 805 -3.96 -9.38 -27.45
CA LEU A 805 -4.80 -9.75 -26.32
C LEU A 805 -4.67 -8.78 -25.14
N ALA A 806 -3.46 -8.41 -24.75
CA ALA A 806 -3.19 -7.79 -23.45
C ALA A 806 -2.54 -6.40 -23.52
N LEU A 807 -2.22 -5.85 -24.70
CA LEU A 807 -1.52 -4.55 -24.79
C LEU A 807 -1.99 -3.65 -25.94
N ASP A 808 -2.97 -4.05 -26.74
CA ASP A 808 -3.47 -3.29 -27.88
C ASP A 808 -4.46 -2.17 -27.50
N SER A 809 -4.12 -1.35 -26.50
CA SER A 809 -4.93 -0.20 -26.10
C SER A 809 -5.12 0.81 -27.24
N SER A 810 -4.18 0.85 -28.19
CA SER A 810 -4.29 1.71 -29.37
C SER A 810 -5.22 1.18 -30.47
N ALA A 811 -5.86 0.04 -30.24
CA ALA A 811 -6.72 -0.65 -31.21
C ALA A 811 -6.06 -0.76 -32.59
N LYS A 812 -4.77 -1.14 -32.64
CA LYS A 812 -4.03 -1.32 -33.89
C LYS A 812 -4.61 -2.48 -34.70
N PHE A 813 -5.07 -3.52 -34.02
CA PHE A 813 -5.57 -4.74 -34.62
C PHE A 813 -7.06 -4.94 -34.37
N GLY A 814 -7.64 -5.86 -35.15
CA GLY A 814 -9.04 -6.26 -35.05
C GLY A 814 -10.04 -5.09 -35.16
N ARG A 815 -11.24 -5.38 -34.67
CA ARG A 815 -12.39 -4.47 -34.64
C ARG A 815 -12.15 -3.31 -33.69
N LYS A 816 -12.36 -2.09 -34.19
CA LYS A 816 -12.09 -0.83 -33.47
C LYS A 816 -13.14 -0.56 -32.38
N PRO A 817 -12.81 0.26 -31.37
CA PRO A 817 -13.83 0.86 -30.52
C PRO A 817 -14.65 1.87 -31.33
N VAL A 818 -15.91 2.07 -30.95
CA VAL A 818 -16.83 2.95 -31.69
C VAL A 818 -16.64 4.43 -31.37
N ILE A 819 -15.84 4.79 -30.34
CA ILE A 819 -15.58 6.19 -29.97
C ILE A 819 -14.66 6.93 -30.95
N HIS A 820 -14.78 8.25 -30.98
CA HIS A 820 -14.12 9.12 -31.97
C HIS A 820 -12.58 9.11 -31.93
N ASN A 821 -11.95 8.79 -30.79
CA ASN A 821 -10.49 8.71 -30.69
C ASN A 821 -9.95 7.35 -31.14
N GLY A 822 -10.81 6.34 -31.35
CA GLY A 822 -10.42 5.03 -31.83
C GLY A 822 -9.52 4.23 -30.88
N GLN A 823 -9.47 4.51 -29.57
CA GLN A 823 -8.60 3.84 -28.60
C GLN A 823 -9.38 3.10 -27.51
N TRP A 824 -8.86 1.97 -27.02
CA TRP A 824 -9.35 1.34 -25.79
C TRP A 824 -8.73 2.03 -24.59
N ARG A 825 -9.55 2.54 -23.66
CA ARG A 825 -9.10 3.37 -22.53
C ARG A 825 -9.29 2.70 -21.17
N GLN A 826 -8.80 3.36 -20.11
CA GLN A 826 -9.03 2.99 -18.71
C GLN A 826 -8.52 1.56 -18.38
N THR A 827 -9.41 0.72 -17.87
CA THR A 827 -9.11 -0.66 -17.50
C THR A 827 -9.07 -1.62 -18.70
N ASN A 828 -9.37 -1.15 -19.92
CA ASN A 828 -9.23 -1.96 -21.14
C ASN A 828 -7.76 -2.09 -21.55
N ALA A 829 -7.29 -3.32 -21.68
CA ALA A 829 -5.97 -3.64 -22.22
C ALA A 829 -6.02 -3.77 -23.75
N SER A 830 -7.15 -4.27 -24.26
CA SER A 830 -7.50 -4.43 -25.67
C SER A 830 -9.02 -4.56 -25.78
N ARG A 831 -9.56 -4.95 -26.95
CA ARG A 831 -10.96 -5.38 -27.11
C ARG A 831 -11.30 -6.60 -26.25
N TYR A 832 -10.32 -7.46 -25.96
CA TYR A 832 -10.55 -8.81 -25.44
C TYR A 832 -10.35 -8.92 -23.93
N ILE A 833 -9.49 -8.08 -23.36
CA ILE A 833 -9.07 -8.15 -21.95
C ILE A 833 -9.31 -6.82 -21.25
N ARG A 834 -9.95 -6.92 -20.09
CA ARG A 834 -9.94 -5.89 -19.05
C ARG A 834 -8.97 -6.31 -17.95
N LYS A 835 -8.05 -5.42 -17.61
CA LYS A 835 -6.98 -5.66 -16.63
C LYS A 835 -7.60 -6.09 -15.29
N PHE A 836 -7.15 -7.23 -14.74
CA PHE A 836 -7.61 -7.82 -13.48
C PHE A 836 -9.09 -8.24 -13.41
N GLN A 837 -9.83 -8.15 -14.52
CA GLN A 837 -11.27 -8.35 -14.55
C GLN A 837 -11.62 -9.44 -15.58
N SER A 838 -11.28 -10.70 -15.27
CA SER A 838 -11.61 -11.85 -16.13
C SER A 838 -13.10 -11.91 -16.45
N ARG A 839 -13.94 -11.63 -15.45
CA ARG A 839 -15.41 -11.65 -15.57
C ARG A 839 -15.96 -10.59 -16.53
N ARG A 840 -15.24 -9.48 -16.76
CA ARG A 840 -15.62 -8.42 -17.70
C ARG A 840 -14.85 -8.46 -19.02
N SER A 841 -14.06 -9.50 -19.23
CA SER A 841 -13.24 -9.64 -20.43
C SER A 841 -14.00 -10.41 -21.51
N LEU A 842 -14.12 -9.84 -22.71
CA LEU A 842 -14.79 -10.49 -23.85
C LEU A 842 -14.20 -11.87 -24.15
N LEU A 843 -12.88 -12.05 -23.99
CA LEU A 843 -12.24 -13.36 -24.13
C LEU A 843 -12.88 -14.42 -23.21
N THR A 844 -13.08 -14.08 -21.94
CA THR A 844 -13.71 -14.98 -20.97
C THR A 844 -15.16 -15.28 -21.35
N TRP A 845 -15.91 -14.29 -21.84
CA TRP A 845 -17.29 -14.52 -22.28
C TRP A 845 -17.36 -15.50 -23.46
N LYS A 846 -16.40 -15.41 -24.38
CA LYS A 846 -16.29 -16.36 -25.50
C LYS A 846 -15.91 -17.75 -25.03
N ILE A 847 -14.96 -17.87 -24.11
CA ILE A 847 -14.52 -19.16 -23.56
C ILE A 847 -15.62 -19.87 -22.77
N TYR A 848 -16.44 -19.11 -22.02
CA TYR A 848 -17.55 -19.66 -21.23
C TYR A 848 -18.87 -19.75 -21.99
N GLY A 849 -18.93 -19.19 -23.22
CA GLY A 849 -20.15 -19.22 -24.03
C GLY A 849 -21.30 -18.38 -23.48
N GLN A 850 -21.00 -17.39 -22.63
CA GLN A 850 -21.99 -16.49 -22.03
C GLN A 850 -21.31 -15.22 -21.52
N ARG A 851 -22.09 -14.14 -21.40
CA ARG A 851 -21.67 -12.93 -20.68
C ARG A 851 -21.62 -13.23 -19.18
N THR A 852 -20.53 -12.85 -18.50
CA THR A 852 -20.30 -13.23 -17.09
C THR A 852 -20.26 -12.07 -16.11
N ASP A 853 -20.37 -10.81 -16.55
CA ASP A 853 -20.21 -9.60 -15.73
C ASP A 853 -21.45 -9.15 -14.95
N GLY A 854 -22.54 -9.91 -15.04
CA GLY A 854 -23.81 -9.63 -14.35
C GLY A 854 -24.76 -8.72 -15.14
N TRP A 855 -24.37 -8.26 -16.33
CA TRP A 855 -25.22 -7.53 -17.24
C TRP A 855 -25.68 -8.39 -18.42
N THR A 856 -26.69 -7.90 -19.13
CA THR A 856 -27.20 -8.41 -20.39
C THR A 856 -26.75 -7.50 -21.54
N ASN A 857 -26.81 -7.97 -22.79
CA ASN A 857 -26.51 -7.13 -23.95
C ASN A 857 -27.47 -5.93 -24.07
N ASP A 858 -28.70 -6.05 -23.57
CA ASP A 858 -29.73 -5.00 -23.66
C ASP A 858 -29.56 -3.87 -22.63
N ASP A 859 -28.65 -4.03 -21.65
CA ASP A 859 -28.39 -3.01 -20.64
C ASP A 859 -27.71 -1.77 -21.23
N PHE A 860 -27.01 -1.92 -22.36
CA PHE A 860 -26.22 -0.85 -22.97
C PHE A 860 -26.41 -0.76 -24.48
N PRO A 861 -26.16 0.42 -25.08
CA PRO A 861 -25.95 0.52 -26.51
C PRO A 861 -24.81 -0.40 -26.97
N THR A 862 -24.93 -0.95 -28.16
CA THR A 862 -23.93 -1.86 -28.74
C THR A 862 -23.96 -1.77 -30.26
N GLU A 863 -22.83 -1.96 -30.90
CA GLU A 863 -22.78 -1.95 -32.36
C GLU A 863 -23.28 -3.28 -32.95
N LYS A 864 -24.24 -3.22 -33.88
CA LYS A 864 -24.72 -4.43 -34.59
C LYS A 864 -23.60 -5.02 -35.45
N VAL A 865 -22.82 -4.17 -36.10
CA VAL A 865 -21.60 -4.54 -36.83
C VAL A 865 -20.40 -4.14 -35.97
N PRO A 866 -19.65 -5.12 -35.42
CA PRO A 866 -18.50 -4.85 -34.55
C PRO A 866 -17.50 -3.84 -35.13
N GLY A 867 -17.28 -2.74 -34.41
CA GLY A 867 -16.42 -1.62 -34.82
C GLY A 867 -17.09 -0.53 -35.66
N ASP A 868 -18.39 -0.64 -36.00
CA ASP A 868 -19.10 0.37 -36.80
C ASP A 868 -20.14 1.14 -35.96
N ALA A 869 -19.78 2.37 -35.60
CA ALA A 869 -20.61 3.28 -34.81
C ALA A 869 -21.93 3.67 -35.50
N SER A 870 -22.04 3.55 -36.83
CA SER A 870 -23.30 3.84 -37.55
C SER A 870 -24.38 2.80 -37.30
N THR A 871 -23.99 1.63 -36.76
CA THR A 871 -24.87 0.48 -36.54
C THR A 871 -25.29 0.30 -35.08
N LEU A 872 -25.16 1.35 -34.26
CA LEU A 872 -25.54 1.30 -32.86
C LEU A 872 -27.02 0.94 -32.68
N THR A 873 -27.24 -0.02 -31.80
CA THR A 873 -28.57 -0.45 -31.37
C THR A 873 -28.63 -0.45 -29.85
N TRP A 874 -29.83 -0.33 -29.30
CA TRP A 874 -30.08 -0.54 -27.88
C TRP A 874 -31.44 -1.21 -27.73
N LYS A 875 -31.49 -2.33 -27.00
CA LYS A 875 -32.70 -3.15 -26.84
C LYS A 875 -33.29 -3.59 -28.18
N GLY A 876 -32.41 -4.03 -29.09
CA GLY A 876 -32.75 -4.46 -30.45
C GLY A 876 -33.19 -3.35 -31.41
N LYS A 877 -33.20 -2.07 -31.00
CA LYS A 877 -33.64 -0.95 -31.86
C LYS A 877 -32.45 -0.08 -32.28
N PRO A 878 -32.36 0.38 -33.54
CA PRO A 878 -31.38 1.38 -33.93
C PRO A 878 -31.51 2.65 -33.10
N ILE A 879 -30.37 3.23 -32.72
CA ILE A 879 -30.30 4.50 -32.01
C ILE A 879 -29.45 5.50 -32.78
N ALA A 880 -29.57 6.80 -32.47
CA ALA A 880 -28.77 7.83 -33.11
C ALA A 880 -27.27 7.65 -32.80
N ASN A 881 -26.41 7.84 -33.81
CA ASN A 881 -24.95 7.79 -33.64
C ASN A 881 -24.41 9.11 -33.04
N THR A 882 -24.65 9.33 -31.75
CA THR A 882 -24.18 10.51 -31.01
C THR A 882 -22.95 10.18 -30.16
N SER A 883 -22.17 11.19 -29.76
CA SER A 883 -21.04 11.02 -28.82
C SER A 883 -21.49 10.39 -27.51
N GLN A 884 -22.66 10.79 -27.00
CA GLN A 884 -23.25 10.25 -25.79
C GLN A 884 -23.49 8.74 -25.88
N TYR A 885 -24.12 8.27 -26.96
CA TYR A 885 -24.39 6.83 -27.11
C TYR A 885 -23.12 6.03 -27.39
N ARG A 886 -22.15 6.59 -28.12
CA ARG A 886 -20.84 5.96 -28.30
C ARG A 886 -20.06 5.82 -26.99
N ASN A 887 -20.12 6.81 -26.10
CA ASN A 887 -19.49 6.76 -24.77
C ASN A 887 -20.19 5.81 -23.79
N LEU A 888 -21.42 5.42 -24.08
CA LEU A 888 -22.17 4.42 -23.30
C LEU A 888 -22.08 3.02 -23.92
N ALA A 889 -21.51 2.89 -25.12
CA ALA A 889 -21.55 1.63 -25.85
C ALA A 889 -20.65 0.57 -25.21
N ASP A 890 -21.17 -0.64 -25.06
CA ASP A 890 -20.44 -1.79 -24.56
C ASP A 890 -20.29 -2.86 -25.66
N LEU A 891 -19.62 -3.96 -25.34
CA LEU A 891 -19.48 -5.12 -26.21
C LEU A 891 -20.57 -6.16 -25.89
N ASP A 892 -21.02 -6.86 -26.93
CA ASP A 892 -21.99 -7.95 -26.80
C ASP A 892 -21.35 -9.33 -26.78
N TYR A 893 -21.96 -10.23 -26.01
CA TYR A 893 -21.84 -11.66 -26.28
C TYR A 893 -22.92 -12.09 -27.30
N LEU A 894 -22.51 -12.37 -28.55
CA LEU A 894 -23.40 -12.90 -29.60
C LEU A 894 -23.20 -14.41 -29.79
N PRO A 895 -24.23 -15.26 -29.55
CA PRO A 895 -24.22 -16.68 -29.91
C PRO A 895 -24.63 -16.92 -31.39
N PRO A 896 -24.22 -18.04 -32.02
CA PRO A 896 -23.13 -18.95 -31.65
C PRO A 896 -21.80 -18.40 -32.19
N SER A 897 -20.72 -18.42 -31.39
CA SER A 897 -19.43 -17.83 -31.84
C SER A 897 -18.22 -18.75 -31.84
N CYS A 898 -18.39 -20.02 -31.43
CA CYS A 898 -17.52 -21.12 -31.84
C CYS A 898 -18.42 -22.18 -32.49
N PRO A 899 -18.44 -22.33 -33.83
CA PRO A 899 -19.10 -23.49 -34.41
C PRO A 899 -18.44 -24.75 -33.84
N PRO A 900 -19.20 -25.84 -33.56
CA PRO A 900 -18.58 -27.14 -33.36
C PRO A 900 -17.66 -27.43 -34.56
N SER A 901 -16.54 -28.11 -34.32
CA SER A 901 -15.65 -28.55 -35.38
C SER A 901 -16.49 -29.15 -36.52
N PRO A 902 -16.35 -28.67 -37.76
CA PRO A 902 -17.14 -29.22 -38.86
C PRO A 902 -16.90 -30.73 -38.94
N PRO A 903 -17.94 -31.55 -39.14
CA PRO A 903 -17.76 -32.98 -39.36
C PRO A 903 -17.00 -33.15 -40.69
N GLY A 904 -15.75 -33.63 -40.60
CA GLY A 904 -14.84 -33.73 -41.75
C GLY A 904 -13.76 -32.64 -41.68
N GLY A 905 -12.59 -33.02 -41.16
CA GLY A 905 -11.47 -32.12 -40.89
C GLY A 905 -10.93 -31.37 -42.11
N GLY A 906 -10.47 -30.14 -41.86
CA GLY A 906 -9.53 -29.45 -42.74
C GLY A 906 -8.10 -29.91 -42.45
N VAL A 907 -7.44 -30.41 -43.50
CA VAL A 907 -6.02 -30.85 -43.64
C VAL A 907 -5.35 -31.28 -42.33
N GLY A 908 -5.59 -32.54 -41.93
CA GLY A 908 -4.91 -33.18 -40.80
C GLY A 908 -5.82 -33.62 -39.64
N GLY A 909 -7.04 -34.08 -39.93
CA GLY A 909 -7.64 -35.21 -39.21
C GLY A 909 -8.18 -35.05 -37.78
N GLU A 910 -8.04 -33.93 -37.07
CA GLU A 910 -8.74 -33.69 -35.79
C GLU A 910 -9.11 -32.20 -35.64
N GLY A 911 -10.39 -31.87 -35.54
CA GLY A 911 -10.84 -30.48 -35.32
C GLY A 911 -10.34 -29.89 -33.99
N ALA A 912 -10.44 -28.57 -33.82
CA ALA A 912 -9.92 -27.88 -32.63
C ALA A 912 -10.47 -28.49 -31.34
N LYS A 913 -9.56 -28.91 -30.45
CA LYS A 913 -9.96 -29.55 -29.19
C LYS A 913 -10.58 -28.52 -28.25
N PRO A 914 -11.79 -28.73 -27.70
CA PRO A 914 -12.40 -27.79 -26.78
C PRO A 914 -11.59 -27.65 -25.48
N LEU A 915 -11.68 -26.49 -24.84
CA LEU A 915 -11.08 -26.25 -23.53
C LEU A 915 -11.88 -27.01 -22.46
N SER A 916 -11.17 -27.78 -21.63
CA SER A 916 -11.71 -28.31 -20.36
C SER A 916 -11.95 -27.17 -19.36
N ASP A 917 -12.76 -27.42 -18.34
CA ASP A 917 -13.07 -26.38 -17.34
C ASP A 917 -11.84 -25.88 -16.58
N GLU A 918 -10.82 -26.73 -16.38
CA GLU A 918 -9.55 -26.32 -15.78
C GLU A 918 -8.73 -25.40 -16.68
N GLU A 919 -8.78 -25.63 -17.99
CA GLU A 919 -8.11 -24.78 -18.96
C GLU A 919 -8.83 -23.42 -19.07
N LYS A 920 -10.17 -23.41 -19.02
CA LYS A 920 -10.93 -22.15 -18.91
C LYS A 920 -10.55 -21.36 -17.65
N ARG A 921 -10.45 -22.03 -16.50
CA ARG A 921 -9.99 -21.41 -15.23
C ARG A 921 -8.54 -20.93 -15.30
N THR A 922 -7.71 -21.52 -16.15
CA THR A 922 -6.33 -21.05 -16.39
C THR A 922 -6.31 -19.69 -17.09
N PHE A 923 -7.17 -19.46 -18.09
CA PHE A 923 -7.37 -18.13 -18.68
C PHE A 923 -7.90 -17.11 -17.67
N VAL A 924 -8.86 -17.51 -16.83
CA VAL A 924 -9.40 -16.66 -15.76
C VAL A 924 -8.29 -16.21 -14.81
N ARG A 925 -7.50 -17.15 -14.28
CA ARG A 925 -6.36 -16.86 -13.40
C ARG A 925 -5.33 -15.97 -14.09
N TRP A 926 -4.99 -16.22 -15.35
CA TRP A 926 -4.03 -15.38 -16.07
C TRP A 926 -4.51 -13.93 -16.20
N ILE A 927 -5.78 -13.69 -16.53
CA ILE A 927 -6.34 -12.33 -16.63
C ILE A 927 -6.38 -11.65 -15.25
N ASP A 928 -6.82 -12.38 -14.22
CA ASP A 928 -6.97 -11.87 -12.85
C ASP A 928 -5.64 -11.64 -12.12
N LEU A 929 -4.54 -12.21 -12.61
CA LEU A 929 -3.17 -11.90 -12.17
C LEU A 929 -2.53 -10.75 -12.98
N GLY A 930 -3.29 -10.11 -13.87
CA GLY A 930 -2.81 -8.99 -14.67
C GLY A 930 -2.06 -9.41 -15.94
N CYS A 931 -2.42 -10.56 -16.52
CA CYS A 931 -1.86 -11.10 -17.76
C CYS A 931 -0.33 -11.24 -17.75
N PRO A 932 0.27 -11.93 -16.78
CA PRO A 932 1.71 -12.01 -16.70
C PRO A 932 2.35 -12.69 -17.92
N ILE A 933 3.53 -12.18 -18.30
CA ILE A 933 4.40 -12.73 -19.34
C ILE A 933 5.86 -12.69 -18.87
N ASP A 934 6.56 -13.80 -19.09
CA ASP A 934 7.99 -13.91 -18.86
C ASP A 934 8.78 -13.38 -20.07
N LEU A 935 9.55 -12.29 -19.88
CA LEU A 935 10.38 -11.69 -20.94
C LEU A 935 11.81 -12.26 -20.97
N ASP A 936 12.09 -13.27 -20.15
CA ASP A 936 13.33 -14.05 -20.15
C ASP A 936 13.10 -15.52 -20.52
N TYR A 937 11.90 -15.84 -21.02
CA TYR A 937 11.53 -17.18 -21.46
C TYR A 937 12.39 -17.66 -22.64
N ASP A 938 12.90 -18.88 -22.52
CA ASP A 938 13.61 -19.59 -23.60
C ASP A 938 12.83 -20.86 -23.98
N PRO A 939 12.30 -20.96 -25.21
CA PRO A 939 11.57 -22.14 -25.66
C PRO A 939 12.45 -23.40 -25.75
N ALA A 940 13.78 -23.27 -25.82
CA ALA A 940 14.69 -24.42 -25.78
C ALA A 940 14.83 -25.00 -24.35
N THR A 941 14.59 -24.18 -23.33
CA THR A 941 14.66 -24.56 -21.92
C THR A 941 13.43 -24.07 -21.15
N PRO A 942 12.20 -24.49 -21.53
CA PRO A 942 10.95 -23.86 -21.08
C PRO A 942 10.67 -24.01 -19.58
N GLN A 943 11.40 -24.90 -18.90
CA GLN A 943 11.31 -25.10 -17.46
C GLN A 943 12.24 -24.17 -16.66
N ALA A 944 13.28 -23.60 -17.28
CA ALA A 944 14.22 -22.71 -16.62
C ALA A 944 13.52 -21.44 -16.10
N ALA A 945 13.78 -21.08 -14.84
CA ALA A 945 13.14 -19.93 -14.20
C ALA A 945 13.59 -18.57 -14.80
N GLY A 946 14.80 -18.52 -15.37
CA GLY A 946 15.39 -17.27 -15.87
C GLY A 946 15.41 -16.17 -14.81
N TYR A 947 15.41 -14.91 -15.24
CA TYR A 947 15.21 -13.75 -14.36
C TYR A 947 13.86 -13.04 -14.56
N GLY A 948 12.91 -13.72 -15.21
CA GLY A 948 11.61 -13.17 -15.57
C GLY A 948 10.53 -13.39 -14.52
N TRP A 949 9.42 -13.98 -14.94
CA TRP A 949 8.25 -14.21 -14.08
C TRP A 949 8.48 -15.37 -13.11
N MET A 950 9.23 -16.38 -13.57
CA MET A 950 9.48 -17.59 -12.79
C MET A 950 10.65 -17.45 -11.81
N LEU A 951 11.30 -16.29 -11.77
CA LEU A 951 12.33 -15.98 -10.77
C LEU A 951 11.71 -15.92 -9.37
N ASP A 952 12.33 -16.60 -8.41
CA ASP A 952 12.03 -16.45 -6.98
C ASP A 952 12.74 -15.22 -6.42
N ASP A 953 11.98 -14.17 -6.17
CA ASP A 953 12.49 -12.87 -5.72
C ASP A 953 12.10 -12.58 -4.27
N ASN A 954 11.70 -13.60 -3.52
CA ASN A 954 11.61 -13.55 -2.07
C ASN A 954 12.75 -14.35 -1.46
N ARG A 955 13.13 -14.00 -0.23
CA ARG A 955 14.08 -14.81 0.54
C ARG A 955 13.32 -15.79 1.41
N PRO A 956 13.99 -16.86 1.90
CA PRO A 956 13.44 -17.65 2.97
C PRO A 956 12.99 -16.78 4.15
N THR A 957 11.78 -16.99 4.64
CA THR A 957 11.41 -16.54 5.99
C THR A 957 12.39 -17.18 6.97
N LEU A 958 13.03 -16.39 7.82
CA LEU A 958 13.98 -16.86 8.82
C LEU A 958 13.69 -16.12 10.12
N THR A 959 13.51 -16.86 11.20
CA THR A 959 13.34 -16.31 12.55
C THR A 959 14.21 -17.06 13.55
N VAL A 960 14.74 -16.32 14.52
CA VAL A 960 15.38 -16.88 15.71
C VAL A 960 14.45 -16.51 16.86
N THR A 961 13.77 -17.47 17.48
CA THR A 961 12.89 -17.20 18.63
C THR A 961 13.68 -17.23 19.93
N GLU A 962 14.65 -18.15 20.01
CA GLU A 962 15.61 -18.23 21.11
C GLU A 962 17.02 -18.46 20.56
N PRO A 963 18.05 -17.77 21.09
CA PRO A 963 18.00 -16.74 22.13
C PRO A 963 17.33 -15.43 21.68
N ARG A 964 16.70 -14.71 22.61
CA ARG A 964 16.14 -13.37 22.37
C ARG A 964 17.26 -12.31 22.35
N PRO A 965 17.12 -11.20 21.60
CA PRO A 965 18.09 -10.11 21.67
C PRO A 965 18.18 -9.55 23.10
N ASN A 966 19.40 -9.43 23.64
CA ASN A 966 19.71 -8.75 24.92
C ASN A 966 18.95 -9.19 26.19
N ALA A 967 18.12 -10.24 26.16
CA ALA A 967 17.19 -10.57 27.23
C ALA A 967 17.03 -12.08 27.46
N ASN A 968 18.12 -12.76 27.89
CA ASN A 968 18.09 -14.19 28.22
C ASN A 968 18.52 -14.41 29.67
N ALA A 969 17.69 -15.08 30.48
CA ALA A 969 18.04 -15.44 31.85
C ALA A 969 19.14 -16.51 31.86
N LYS A 970 18.93 -17.58 31.08
CA LYS A 970 19.89 -18.64 30.76
C LYS A 970 19.66 -19.07 29.32
N LEU A 971 20.65 -19.66 28.69
CA LEU A 971 20.51 -20.22 27.34
C LEU A 971 20.53 -21.76 27.41
N THR A 972 19.39 -22.38 27.17
CA THR A 972 19.21 -23.85 27.22
C THR A 972 18.98 -24.48 25.86
N ARG A 973 18.63 -23.69 24.85
CA ARG A 973 18.40 -24.14 23.48
C ARG A 973 18.55 -22.99 22.49
N ILE A 974 18.68 -23.34 21.22
CA ILE A 974 18.54 -22.43 20.08
C ILE A 974 17.34 -22.91 19.26
N LEU A 975 16.44 -21.98 18.94
CA LEU A 975 15.20 -22.27 18.22
C LEU A 975 15.09 -21.38 16.98
N VAL A 976 15.08 -22.03 15.81
CA VAL A 976 15.10 -21.39 14.50
C VAL A 976 13.88 -21.81 13.70
N GLY A 977 13.11 -20.83 13.22
CA GLY A 977 12.05 -21.05 12.24
C GLY A 977 12.54 -20.69 10.85
N MET A 978 12.31 -21.55 9.85
CA MET A 978 12.62 -21.21 8.46
C MET A 978 11.65 -21.83 7.46
N ASN A 979 11.33 -21.08 6.41
CA ASN A 979 10.47 -21.54 5.33
C ASN A 979 10.80 -20.80 4.03
N ASP A 980 10.77 -21.51 2.92
CA ASP A 980 10.69 -20.89 1.59
C ASP A 980 9.46 -21.45 0.87
N TYR A 981 8.57 -20.57 0.41
CA TYR A 981 7.27 -20.99 -0.10
C TYR A 981 7.30 -21.40 -1.58
N TYR A 982 8.38 -21.12 -2.31
CA TYR A 982 8.42 -21.30 -3.75
C TYR A 982 9.47 -22.31 -4.21
N THR A 983 10.77 -21.97 -4.15
CA THR A 983 11.83 -22.87 -4.62
C THR A 983 12.28 -23.89 -3.57
N GLY A 984 11.93 -23.66 -2.31
CA GLY A 984 12.26 -24.48 -1.15
C GLY A 984 13.66 -24.19 -0.59
N LEU A 985 13.91 -24.66 0.62
CA LEU A 985 15.19 -24.48 1.31
C LEU A 985 16.29 -25.42 0.75
N ASP A 986 17.52 -24.91 0.66
CA ASP A 986 18.75 -25.71 0.53
C ASP A 986 19.38 -25.92 1.92
N MET A 987 18.97 -27.02 2.56
CA MET A 987 19.41 -27.36 3.92
C MET A 987 20.92 -27.58 4.07
N LYS A 988 21.67 -27.81 2.97
CA LYS A 988 23.14 -27.91 3.04
C LYS A 988 23.80 -26.57 3.39
N THR A 989 23.06 -25.48 3.26
CA THR A 989 23.50 -24.11 3.56
C THR A 989 23.02 -23.60 4.91
N PHE A 990 22.33 -24.44 5.70
CA PHE A 990 21.87 -24.06 7.02
C PHE A 990 23.06 -23.91 7.97
N ASN A 991 23.37 -22.65 8.31
CA ASN A 991 24.48 -22.31 9.18
C ASN A 991 23.96 -21.65 10.46
N VAL A 992 24.48 -22.10 11.59
CA VAL A 992 24.29 -21.48 12.91
C VAL A 992 25.68 -21.35 13.53
N ILE A 993 26.20 -20.12 13.58
CA ILE A 993 27.57 -19.83 13.98
C ILE A 993 27.53 -18.88 15.18
N ALA A 994 28.16 -19.29 16.28
CA ALA A 994 28.35 -18.46 17.47
C ALA A 994 29.81 -17.98 17.57
N ASP A 995 30.03 -16.78 18.10
CA ASP A 995 31.38 -16.27 18.45
C ASP A 995 31.84 -16.69 19.86
N PHE A 996 31.08 -17.58 20.51
CA PHE A 996 31.37 -18.19 21.80
C PHE A 996 31.16 -19.70 21.73
N ALA A 997 31.74 -20.44 22.68
CA ALA A 997 31.64 -21.90 22.70
C ALA A 997 30.25 -22.38 23.15
N ILE A 998 29.73 -23.42 22.50
CA ILE A 998 28.45 -24.07 22.84
C ILE A 998 28.68 -25.59 22.84
N ASP A 999 28.39 -26.28 23.95
CA ASP A 999 28.56 -27.73 24.09
C ASP A 999 29.95 -28.25 23.64
N GLY A 1000 31.01 -27.52 23.95
CA GLY A 1000 32.38 -27.89 23.56
C GLY A 1000 32.74 -27.64 22.09
N ILE A 1001 31.80 -27.14 21.27
CA ILE A 1001 32.08 -26.66 19.91
C ILE A 1001 32.76 -25.30 19.98
N LYS A 1002 33.81 -25.11 19.18
CA LYS A 1002 34.63 -23.89 19.20
C LYS A 1002 33.86 -22.72 18.57
N PRO A 1003 34.12 -21.47 19.02
CA PRO A 1003 33.65 -20.27 18.33
C PRO A 1003 33.97 -20.33 16.82
N GLY A 1004 33.01 -19.96 15.98
CA GLY A 1004 33.15 -19.94 14.53
C GLY A 1004 32.77 -21.25 13.81
N ASP A 1005 32.71 -22.39 14.51
CA ASP A 1005 32.26 -23.65 13.92
C ASP A 1005 30.74 -23.65 13.69
N ASN A 1006 30.28 -24.31 12.63
CA ASN A 1006 28.86 -24.40 12.29
C ASN A 1006 28.12 -25.45 13.15
N LEU A 1007 27.10 -25.02 13.86
CA LEU A 1007 26.22 -25.84 14.70
C LEU A 1007 25.02 -26.45 13.94
N GLY A 1008 24.82 -26.11 12.66
CA GLY A 1008 23.62 -26.48 11.89
C GLY A 1008 23.30 -27.98 11.88
N SER A 1009 24.31 -28.86 11.91
CA SER A 1009 24.13 -30.32 11.96
C SER A 1009 23.63 -30.85 13.31
N ARG A 1010 23.62 -30.03 14.36
CA ARG A 1010 23.12 -30.39 15.69
C ARG A 1010 21.61 -30.18 15.86
N PHE A 1011 20.97 -29.50 14.91
CA PHE A 1011 19.55 -29.18 14.98
C PHE A 1011 18.68 -30.34 14.52
N ASN A 1012 17.59 -30.57 15.24
CA ASN A 1012 16.54 -31.51 14.85
C ASN A 1012 15.27 -30.77 14.46
N VAL A 1013 14.49 -31.34 13.53
CA VAL A 1013 13.15 -30.81 13.21
C VAL A 1013 12.25 -31.02 14.42
N LYS A 1014 11.71 -29.92 14.97
CA LYS A 1014 10.77 -29.94 16.11
C LYS A 1014 9.32 -29.98 15.63
N SER A 1015 9.01 -29.17 14.63
CA SER A 1015 7.69 -29.08 13.98
C SER A 1015 7.86 -28.55 12.56
N GLN A 1016 6.77 -28.43 11.80
CA GLN A 1016 6.82 -27.88 10.44
C GLN A 1016 7.52 -26.51 10.44
N GLY A 1017 8.63 -26.42 9.71
CA GLY A 1017 9.40 -25.19 9.57
C GLY A 1017 10.17 -24.76 10.84
N VAL A 1018 10.32 -25.63 11.85
CA VAL A 1018 11.02 -25.29 13.12
C VAL A 1018 12.12 -26.30 13.43
N TRP A 1019 13.31 -25.78 13.70
CA TRP A 1019 14.50 -26.54 14.08
C TRP A 1019 14.95 -26.15 15.48
N GLU A 1020 15.23 -27.14 16.31
CA GLU A 1020 15.66 -26.96 17.70
C GLU A 1020 17.02 -27.64 17.93
N TYR A 1021 17.91 -26.93 18.61
CA TYR A 1021 19.09 -27.51 19.23
C TYR A 1021 19.03 -27.27 20.74
N ARG A 1022 18.87 -28.34 21.54
CA ARG A 1022 18.93 -28.28 23.00
C ARG A 1022 20.37 -28.43 23.45
N LEU A 1023 20.82 -27.51 24.28
CA LEU A 1023 22.18 -27.53 24.83
C LEU A 1023 22.30 -28.67 25.85
N THR A 1024 23.46 -29.35 25.86
CA THR A 1024 23.77 -30.37 26.86
C THR A 1024 23.96 -29.78 28.25
N ALA A 1025 24.50 -28.57 28.32
CA ALA A 1025 24.62 -27.78 29.53
C ALA A 1025 24.12 -26.34 29.29
N PRO A 1026 23.27 -25.77 30.17
CA PRO A 1026 22.86 -24.39 30.03
C PRO A 1026 24.05 -23.43 30.11
N ILE A 1027 24.06 -22.41 29.27
CA ILE A 1027 24.94 -21.25 29.47
C ILE A 1027 24.23 -20.32 30.45
N GLU A 1028 24.78 -20.21 31.67
CA GLU A 1028 24.21 -19.37 32.73
C GLU A 1028 24.69 -17.92 32.66
N THR A 1029 25.88 -17.68 32.10
CA THR A 1029 26.47 -16.34 31.98
C THR A 1029 27.17 -16.14 30.64
N LEU A 1030 26.82 -15.07 29.93
CA LEU A 1030 27.48 -14.61 28.70
C LEU A 1030 27.38 -13.09 28.63
N LYS A 1031 28.52 -12.40 28.82
CA LYS A 1031 28.55 -10.93 28.88
C LYS A 1031 28.01 -10.29 27.59
N VAL A 1032 28.56 -10.72 26.45
CA VAL A 1032 28.10 -10.40 25.09
C VAL A 1032 28.56 -11.55 24.19
N GLY A 1033 27.69 -12.01 23.30
CA GLY A 1033 28.05 -12.89 22.19
C GLY A 1033 27.18 -12.63 20.97
N THR A 1034 27.60 -13.14 19.83
CA THR A 1034 26.92 -13.00 18.54
C THR A 1034 26.54 -14.38 18.02
N LEU A 1035 25.27 -14.54 17.65
CA LEU A 1035 24.76 -15.69 16.93
C LEU A 1035 24.40 -15.26 15.51
N THR A 1036 25.04 -15.86 14.51
CA THR A 1036 24.67 -15.73 13.09
C THR A 1036 23.91 -16.96 12.64
N VAL A 1037 22.70 -16.78 12.14
CA VAL A 1037 21.90 -17.84 11.51
C VAL A 1037 21.67 -17.49 10.05
N SER A 1038 21.88 -18.43 9.14
CA SER A 1038 21.61 -18.22 7.72
C SER A 1038 21.17 -19.48 7.01
N VAL A 1039 20.36 -19.33 5.96
CA VAL A 1039 19.96 -20.41 5.05
C VAL A 1039 19.69 -19.85 3.66
N ARG A 1040 19.90 -20.67 2.63
CA ARG A 1040 19.60 -20.35 1.24
C ARG A 1040 18.35 -21.08 0.76
N ASP A 1041 17.60 -20.49 -0.16
CA ASP A 1041 16.62 -21.22 -0.98
C ASP A 1041 17.32 -21.96 -2.16
N ARG A 1042 16.54 -22.61 -3.03
CA ARG A 1042 17.08 -23.26 -4.24
C ARG A 1042 17.29 -22.31 -5.42
N GLN A 1043 16.79 -21.08 -5.36
CA GLN A 1043 17.11 -20.01 -6.31
C GLN A 1043 18.51 -19.42 -6.10
N GLY A 1044 19.01 -19.46 -4.86
CA GLY A 1044 20.27 -18.83 -4.48
C GLY A 1044 20.14 -17.69 -3.46
N ASN A 1045 18.93 -17.31 -3.05
CA ASN A 1045 18.71 -16.20 -2.12
C ASN A 1045 19.03 -16.62 -0.69
N VAL A 1046 19.81 -15.81 0.01
CA VAL A 1046 20.24 -16.07 1.39
C VAL A 1046 19.49 -15.17 2.36
N SER A 1047 18.83 -15.78 3.34
CA SER A 1047 18.38 -15.10 4.55
C SER A 1047 19.42 -15.24 5.63
N ARG A 1048 19.67 -14.15 6.36
CA ARG A 1048 20.65 -14.11 7.45
C ARG A 1048 20.14 -13.22 8.58
N ILE A 1049 20.22 -13.73 9.80
CA ILE A 1049 20.03 -12.97 11.04
C ILE A 1049 21.38 -12.96 11.78
N VAL A 1050 21.81 -11.78 12.21
CA VAL A 1050 22.91 -11.60 13.15
C VAL A 1050 22.33 -11.05 14.43
N ARG A 1051 22.48 -11.79 15.53
CA ARG A 1051 21.89 -11.46 16.81
C ARG A 1051 22.95 -11.31 17.89
N THR A 1052 23.03 -10.12 18.46
CA THR A 1052 23.79 -9.88 19.68
C THR A 1052 22.96 -10.34 20.88
N ILE A 1053 23.55 -11.16 21.74
CA ILE A 1053 22.90 -11.75 22.90
C ILE A 1053 23.71 -11.54 24.17
N ARG A 1054 23.01 -11.53 25.29
CA ARG A 1054 23.55 -11.52 26.66
C ARG A 1054 22.80 -12.55 27.49
N VAL A 1055 23.48 -13.17 28.45
CA VAL A 1055 22.92 -14.19 29.34
C VAL A 1055 23.38 -13.93 30.77
N GLY A 1056 22.46 -14.04 31.74
CA GLY A 1056 22.77 -13.91 33.17
C GLY A 1056 22.92 -12.48 33.71
N SER A 1057 22.80 -11.45 32.87
CA SER A 1057 22.85 -10.04 33.26
C SER A 1057 21.53 -9.33 32.93
N ARG A 1058 20.82 -8.82 33.94
CA ARG A 1058 19.77 -7.80 33.76
C ARG A 1058 20.39 -6.41 33.77
#